data_AF-A0A7R7ELN3-F1
#
_entry.id   AF-A0A7R7ELN3-F1
#
_cell.length_a   1.000
_cell.length_b   1.000
_cell.length_c   1.000
_cell.angle_alpha   90.00
_cell.angle_beta   90.00
_cell.angle_gamma   90.00
#
_symmetry.space_group_name_H-M   'P 1'
#
loop_
_entity.id
_entity.type
_entity.pdbx_description
1 polymer ?
#
loop_
_entity_poly.entity_id
_entity_poly.type
_entity_poly.pdbx_seq_one_letter_code
_entity_poly.pdbx_strand_id
1 'polypeptide(L)'
;MRFKNIKSSNSKYHLNIYIRENRLINRIFKLTMSILLIIFLTSNFKLMLYKNVNAEKNVWDGSIATSFAKGDGSDNNPYEISNGSQLALAAKYINDNVSNYACAHYILTNNIYLNYTNNWKEWDKIEPKNTWISIGGKTRFSGVFDGNGFVIYGLYNKVQKVGKNYKHGLFKNIYNASIMNLGVEKSFIIGSKNNDAYGIVDFLWYGVIQNCHFSGQLIGEHCSVSGITILNKCGIVKNCYNEGTIITGNSCRGGGIAGSNTGTIDNCYNKAKISTKSKGFAIGGIVGMNGVDSISDKTMKFKNSKLGVVKNCINRGNISCVKASSIGGIVGVNNNDGTIKNCINYNKITMKSNCSVIGGIIGDTADGNVLNSENKGAINCGNKCVYIGGVSGTIGSGSIYMCKNSGTLKIDDKCQDIGGICGGPGDFNYSVSNKIYNNCNSGKITCGKSCDDIGGIAGEFNGTSYNCSNKGNINVAKDSEFIGGIIGNTLKAHIYNCANQGDVVTYNSSDIGGIVGFFGALAIINDQNPNVIAKLDNCYNIGVVGGKGSCNVGGIAGESYARSSNSYNTGMISGKFLVGGIVGRGTLGDNNTPSYCYYLMGCTRMINPMYNDTPNKLGTVMSKKLMKSNVLKKKLNSWVQKHNVKKYSSWSQGSKNDGYPYLKLIIKIN
;
A
#
# COMPACT_ATOMS: atom_id res chain seq x y z
N MET A 1 11.59 -55.15 48.00
CA MET A 1 11.98 -54.69 49.35
C MET A 1 13.13 -53.69 49.25
N ARG A 2 13.01 -52.60 50.02
CA ARG A 2 14.05 -51.66 50.48
C ARG A 2 14.74 -50.72 49.48
N PHE A 3 14.13 -49.55 49.36
CA PHE A 3 14.79 -48.24 49.31
C PHE A 3 15.93 -48.12 50.34
N LYS A 4 17.04 -47.49 49.94
CA LYS A 4 17.85 -46.66 50.85
C LYS A 4 18.33 -45.39 50.16
N ASN A 5 17.92 -44.28 50.77
CA ASN A 5 18.23 -42.89 50.47
C ASN A 5 19.74 -42.59 50.52
N ILE A 6 20.25 -41.88 49.52
CA ILE A 6 21.47 -41.06 49.67
C ILE A 6 21.07 -39.58 49.56
N LYS A 7 21.58 -38.82 50.53
CA LYS A 7 21.16 -37.49 50.98
C LYS A 7 21.40 -36.38 49.95
N SER A 8 20.45 -35.45 49.93
CA SER A 8 20.32 -34.27 49.07
C SER A 8 21.09 -33.02 49.54
N SER A 9 22.29 -33.15 50.12
CA SER A 9 23.06 -32.00 50.63
C SER A 9 24.10 -31.44 49.66
N ASN A 10 24.65 -32.24 48.73
CA ASN A 10 25.68 -31.76 47.78
C ASN A 10 25.11 -31.05 46.54
N SER A 11 23.88 -31.36 46.11
CA SER A 11 23.30 -30.72 44.90
C SER A 11 22.95 -29.25 45.10
N LYS A 12 22.51 -28.85 46.30
CA LYS A 12 22.23 -27.44 46.63
C LYS A 12 23.50 -26.57 46.70
N TYR A 13 24.62 -27.13 47.13
CA TYR A 13 25.89 -26.39 47.20
C TYR A 13 26.45 -26.11 45.80
N HIS A 14 26.48 -27.14 44.93
CA HIS A 14 26.88 -26.96 43.53
C HIS A 14 25.94 -26.04 42.75
N LEU A 15 24.62 -26.11 42.99
CA LEU A 15 23.65 -25.21 42.34
C LEU A 15 23.85 -23.75 42.76
N ASN A 16 24.16 -23.48 44.03
CA ASN A 16 24.40 -22.12 44.52
C ASN A 16 25.71 -21.50 44.00
N ILE A 17 26.77 -22.31 43.84
CA ILE A 17 28.03 -21.87 43.22
C ILE A 17 27.79 -21.55 41.74
N TYR A 18 27.11 -22.44 41.01
CA TYR A 18 26.76 -22.25 39.60
C TYR A 18 25.88 -21.01 39.36
N ILE A 19 24.93 -20.71 40.25
CA ILE A 19 24.10 -19.50 40.19
C ILE A 19 24.93 -18.24 40.50
N ARG A 20 25.87 -18.28 41.45
CA ARG A 20 26.76 -17.15 41.77
C ARG A 20 27.72 -16.84 40.63
N GLU A 21 28.36 -17.85 40.05
CA GLU A 21 29.25 -17.69 38.90
C GLU A 21 28.51 -17.11 37.68
N ASN A 22 27.31 -17.62 37.36
CA ASN A 22 26.47 -17.05 36.28
C ASN A 22 26.03 -15.60 36.55
N ARG A 23 25.81 -15.20 37.81
CA ARG A 23 25.51 -13.81 38.15
C ARG A 23 26.74 -12.91 38.01
N LEU A 24 27.93 -13.41 38.34
CA LEU A 24 29.19 -12.68 38.20
C LEU A 24 29.53 -12.50 36.71
N ILE A 25 29.43 -13.57 35.91
CA ILE A 25 29.63 -13.54 34.45
C ILE A 25 28.66 -12.58 33.79
N ASN A 26 27.38 -12.59 34.16
CA ASN A 26 26.40 -11.63 33.64
C ASN A 26 26.68 -10.18 34.03
N ARG A 27 27.22 -9.93 35.24
CA ARG A 27 27.64 -8.58 35.65
C ARG A 27 28.86 -8.11 34.87
N ILE A 28 29.86 -8.97 34.69
CA ILE A 28 31.06 -8.69 33.89
C ILE A 28 30.65 -8.43 32.45
N PHE A 29 29.80 -9.28 31.85
CA PHE A 29 29.31 -9.12 30.48
C PHE A 29 28.56 -7.80 30.27
N LYS A 30 27.69 -7.42 31.21
CA LYS A 30 27.01 -6.11 31.20
C LYS A 30 27.99 -4.95 31.31
N LEU A 31 28.97 -5.04 32.22
CA LEU A 31 29.98 -4.00 32.41
C LEU A 31 30.86 -3.84 31.16
N THR A 32 31.30 -4.95 30.54
CA THR A 32 32.06 -4.94 29.29
C THR A 32 31.26 -4.36 28.13
N MET A 33 29.96 -4.68 28.03
CA MET A 33 29.08 -4.07 27.02
C MET A 33 28.88 -2.58 27.26
N SER A 34 28.72 -2.14 28.51
CA SER A 34 28.62 -0.72 28.85
C SER A 34 29.91 0.04 28.54
N ILE A 35 31.08 -0.53 28.83
CA ILE A 35 32.38 0.06 28.51
C ILE A 35 32.59 0.14 26.99
N LEU A 36 32.26 -0.93 26.25
CA LEU A 36 32.31 -0.92 24.79
C LEU A 36 31.36 0.12 24.18
N LEU A 37 30.17 0.31 24.76
CA LEU A 37 29.22 1.34 24.36
C LEU A 37 29.76 2.75 24.64
N ILE A 38 30.39 2.98 25.79
CA ILE A 38 31.00 4.28 26.13
C ILE A 38 32.20 4.58 25.24
N ILE A 39 33.05 3.59 24.94
CA ILE A 39 34.17 3.73 23.99
C ILE A 39 33.64 4.04 22.59
N PHE A 40 32.58 3.35 22.15
CA PHE A 40 31.92 3.62 20.87
C PHE A 40 31.28 5.01 20.83
N LEU A 41 30.64 5.46 21.90
CA LEU A 41 30.03 6.79 21.98
C LEU A 41 31.08 7.89 22.00
N THR A 42 32.17 7.73 22.76
CA THR A 42 33.24 8.72 22.89
C THR A 42 34.11 8.79 21.63
N SER A 43 34.38 7.67 20.96
CA SER A 43 35.09 7.65 19.66
C SER A 43 34.26 8.32 18.57
N ASN A 44 32.95 8.05 18.50
CA ASN A 44 32.05 8.71 17.57
C ASN A 44 31.88 10.20 17.89
N PHE A 45 31.86 10.60 19.17
CA PHE A 45 31.74 12.00 19.56
C PHE A 45 32.99 12.81 19.18
N LYS A 46 34.19 12.26 19.40
CA LYS A 46 35.46 12.89 19.00
C LYS A 46 35.59 12.98 17.47
N LEU A 47 35.14 11.94 16.76
CA LEU A 47 35.06 11.94 15.29
C LEU A 47 34.02 12.94 14.78
N MET A 48 32.89 13.11 15.48
CA MET A 48 31.83 14.07 15.14
C MET A 48 32.31 15.51 15.33
N LEU A 49 33.01 15.80 16.43
CA LEU A 49 33.64 17.10 16.67
C LEU A 49 34.71 17.41 15.60
N TYR A 50 35.56 16.44 15.27
CA TYR A 50 36.60 16.60 14.23
C TYR A 50 35.99 16.81 12.82
N LYS A 51 34.94 16.07 12.48
CA LYS A 51 34.19 16.25 11.21
C LYS A 51 33.48 17.61 11.16
N ASN A 52 32.90 18.09 12.27
CA ASN A 52 32.21 19.38 12.32
C ASN A 52 33.18 20.57 12.14
N VAL A 53 34.37 20.53 12.77
CA VAL A 53 35.38 21.59 12.63
C VAL A 53 35.96 21.64 11.20
N ASN A 54 36.14 20.50 10.53
CA ASN A 54 36.59 20.46 9.14
C ASN A 54 35.49 20.82 8.13
N ALA A 55 34.21 20.56 8.45
CA ALA A 55 33.08 20.96 7.60
C ALA A 55 32.91 22.48 7.53
N GLU A 56 33.21 23.23 8.61
CA GLU A 56 33.15 24.70 8.61
C GLU A 56 34.20 25.36 7.70
N LYS A 57 35.34 24.70 7.44
CA LYS A 57 36.41 25.25 6.57
C LYS A 57 36.27 24.92 5.08
N ASN A 58 35.40 23.97 4.70
CA ASN A 58 35.30 23.42 3.34
C ASN A 58 33.92 23.61 2.69
N VAL A 59 33.12 24.56 3.17
CA VAL A 59 31.87 24.94 2.50
C VAL A 59 32.20 25.62 1.19
N TRP A 60 31.56 25.18 0.10
CA TRP A 60 31.69 25.77 -1.21
C TRP A 60 31.42 27.27 -1.18
N ASP A 61 32.28 28.05 -1.82
CA ASP A 61 32.19 29.50 -1.86
C ASP A 61 31.46 30.03 -3.12
N GLY A 62 31.05 29.12 -4.01
CA GLY A 62 30.46 29.44 -5.32
C GLY A 62 31.45 29.33 -6.49
N SER A 63 32.73 29.09 -6.23
CA SER A 63 33.79 29.02 -7.26
C SER A 63 33.71 27.76 -8.12
N ILE A 64 34.37 27.79 -9.29
CA ILE A 64 34.53 26.63 -10.18
C ILE A 64 36.03 26.32 -10.25
N ALA A 65 36.41 25.06 -10.04
CA ALA A 65 37.81 24.65 -10.14
C ALA A 65 38.32 24.79 -11.58
N THR A 66 39.62 24.98 -11.76
CA THR A 66 40.25 25.02 -13.09
C THR A 66 40.51 23.63 -13.68
N SER A 67 40.62 22.61 -12.83
CA SER A 67 40.83 21.21 -13.20
C SER A 67 40.35 20.27 -12.10
N PHE A 68 40.15 18.98 -12.45
CA PHE A 68 39.97 17.91 -11.48
C PHE A 68 41.31 17.56 -10.82
N ALA A 69 41.29 17.10 -9.57
CA ALA A 69 42.53 16.75 -8.88
C ALA A 69 43.25 15.56 -9.54
N LYS A 70 42.48 14.57 -10.00
CA LYS A 70 42.92 13.33 -10.65
C LYS A 70 41.82 12.77 -11.56
N GLY A 71 42.19 11.80 -12.38
CA GLY A 71 41.30 11.10 -13.30
C GLY A 71 41.33 11.66 -14.73
N ASP A 72 41.05 10.80 -15.70
CA ASP A 72 40.80 11.15 -17.11
C ASP A 72 39.35 10.93 -17.53
N GLY A 73 38.50 10.44 -16.62
CA GLY A 73 37.09 10.20 -16.85
C GLY A 73 36.77 8.87 -17.50
N SER A 74 37.76 7.99 -17.69
CA SER A 74 37.54 6.60 -18.10
C SER A 74 37.08 5.72 -16.94
N ASP A 75 36.58 4.52 -17.26
CA ASP A 75 36.14 3.51 -16.28
C ASP A 75 37.21 3.16 -15.24
N ASN A 76 38.47 3.06 -15.66
CA ASN A 76 39.60 2.70 -14.79
C ASN A 76 40.19 3.91 -14.04
N ASN A 77 39.87 5.14 -14.47
CA ASN A 77 40.47 6.35 -13.95
C ASN A 77 39.45 7.51 -13.95
N PRO A 78 38.36 7.38 -13.16
CA PRO A 78 37.29 8.38 -13.10
C PRO A 78 37.80 9.72 -12.56
N TYR A 79 37.15 10.82 -12.96
CA TYR A 79 37.43 12.13 -12.39
C TYR A 79 37.10 12.16 -10.90
N GLU A 80 38.09 12.50 -10.07
CA GLU A 80 37.92 12.60 -8.61
C GLU A 80 37.34 13.97 -8.21
N ILE A 81 36.27 13.94 -7.39
CA ILE A 81 35.61 15.12 -6.84
C ILE A 81 35.72 15.10 -5.31
N SER A 82 36.48 16.03 -4.76
CA SER A 82 36.76 16.16 -3.33
C SER A 82 36.10 17.37 -2.67
N ASN A 83 35.60 18.33 -3.45
CA ASN A 83 35.00 19.57 -2.95
C ASN A 83 33.96 20.17 -3.91
N GLY A 84 33.27 21.23 -3.47
CA GLY A 84 32.18 21.85 -4.22
C GLY A 84 32.61 22.50 -5.54
N SER A 85 33.83 23.06 -5.64
CA SER A 85 34.29 23.72 -6.87
C SER A 85 34.63 22.72 -7.98
N GLN A 86 35.10 21.52 -7.63
CA GLN A 86 35.25 20.40 -8.58
C GLN A 86 33.91 19.82 -9.04
N LEU A 87 32.93 19.71 -8.13
CA LEU A 87 31.58 19.32 -8.52
C LEU A 87 30.95 20.36 -9.47
N ALA A 88 31.17 21.64 -9.21
CA ALA A 88 30.73 22.73 -10.08
C ALA A 88 31.44 22.70 -11.45
N LEU A 89 32.71 22.29 -11.52
CA LEU A 89 33.43 22.07 -12.77
C LEU A 89 32.78 20.97 -13.62
N ALA A 90 32.46 19.82 -13.03
CA ALA A 90 31.72 18.75 -13.73
C ALA A 90 30.37 19.26 -14.27
N ALA A 91 29.61 19.97 -13.43
CA ALA A 91 28.34 20.55 -13.85
C ALA A 91 28.51 21.53 -15.02
N LYS A 92 29.53 22.39 -14.99
CA LYS A 92 29.84 23.33 -16.07
C LYS A 92 30.17 22.60 -17.37
N TYR A 93 31.17 21.71 -17.36
CA TYR A 93 31.63 21.05 -18.58
C TYR A 93 30.56 20.18 -19.23
N ILE A 94 29.77 19.46 -18.42
CA ILE A 94 28.63 18.68 -18.93
C ILE A 94 27.60 19.63 -19.56
N ASN A 95 27.21 20.70 -18.86
CA ASN A 95 26.19 21.62 -19.35
C ASN A 95 26.64 22.44 -20.56
N ASP A 96 27.93 22.74 -20.70
CA ASP A 96 28.50 23.45 -21.85
C ASP A 96 28.82 22.50 -23.02
N ASN A 97 28.51 21.21 -22.88
CA ASN A 97 28.78 20.18 -23.89
C ASN A 97 30.26 20.09 -24.28
N VAL A 98 31.16 20.26 -23.31
CA VAL A 98 32.58 20.04 -23.54
C VAL A 98 32.79 18.56 -23.83
N SER A 99 33.55 18.26 -24.90
CA SER A 99 33.71 16.90 -25.41
C SER A 99 34.12 15.92 -24.31
N ASN A 100 33.57 14.70 -24.35
CA ASN A 100 33.81 13.57 -23.44
C ASN A 100 33.35 13.72 -21.98
N TYR A 101 33.03 14.91 -21.47
CA TYR A 101 32.61 15.06 -20.05
C TYR A 101 31.20 14.54 -19.78
N ALA A 102 30.27 14.64 -20.73
CA ALA A 102 28.90 14.16 -20.54
C ALA A 102 28.80 12.63 -20.38
N CYS A 103 29.74 11.88 -20.97
CA CYS A 103 29.83 10.42 -20.89
C CYS A 103 30.94 9.93 -19.97
N ALA A 104 31.68 10.82 -19.31
CA ALA A 104 32.77 10.47 -18.41
C ALA A 104 32.29 9.84 -17.10
N HIS A 105 33.23 9.19 -16.41
CA HIS A 105 33.05 8.59 -15.10
C HIS A 105 33.60 9.54 -14.01
N TYR A 106 32.83 9.68 -12.94
CA TYR A 106 33.12 10.55 -11.80
C TYR A 106 33.02 9.77 -10.51
N ILE A 107 33.91 10.04 -9.55
CA ILE A 107 33.88 9.46 -8.22
C ILE A 107 34.07 10.52 -7.13
N LEU A 108 33.24 10.46 -6.08
CA LEU A 108 33.47 11.30 -4.89
C LEU A 108 34.57 10.70 -4.01
N THR A 109 35.46 11.57 -3.52
CA THR A 109 36.52 11.20 -2.57
C THR A 109 36.33 11.83 -1.19
N ASN A 110 35.32 12.70 -1.03
CA ASN A 110 34.94 13.32 0.24
C ASN A 110 33.46 13.72 0.24
N ASN A 111 32.92 13.98 1.44
CA ASN A 111 31.65 14.70 1.57
C ASN A 111 31.78 16.12 0.99
N ILE A 112 30.73 16.58 0.32
CA ILE A 112 30.71 17.90 -0.35
C ILE A 112 29.71 18.80 0.38
N TYR A 113 30.13 19.99 0.80
CA TYR A 113 29.26 20.95 1.47
C TYR A 113 28.98 22.14 0.55
N LEU A 114 27.76 22.23 0.00
CA LEU A 114 27.37 23.33 -0.89
C LEU A 114 26.97 24.60 -0.12
N ASN A 115 26.53 24.45 1.13
CA ASN A 115 26.12 25.53 2.02
C ASN A 115 26.36 25.15 3.48
N TYR A 116 26.40 26.13 4.38
CA TYR A 116 26.31 25.91 5.83
C TYR A 116 24.93 25.36 6.18
N THR A 117 24.86 24.21 6.85
CA THR A 117 23.58 23.49 7.01
C THR A 117 22.92 23.67 8.38
N ASN A 118 23.44 24.50 9.27
CA ASN A 118 22.96 24.58 10.66
C ASN A 118 21.48 25.00 10.75
N ASN A 119 21.02 25.83 9.80
CA ASN A 119 19.66 26.36 9.73
C ASN A 119 18.87 25.86 8.50
N TRP A 120 19.24 24.72 7.90
CA TRP A 120 18.65 24.28 6.61
C TRP A 120 17.12 24.13 6.61
N LYS A 121 16.53 23.89 7.79
CA LYS A 121 15.08 23.78 7.97
C LYS A 121 14.34 25.13 7.94
N GLU A 122 15.08 26.23 8.00
CA GLU A 122 14.57 27.61 7.98
C GLU A 122 14.86 28.30 6.64
N TRP A 123 15.36 27.57 5.65
CA TRP A 123 15.68 28.09 4.31
C TRP A 123 14.47 28.52 3.48
N ASP A 124 13.26 28.28 3.97
CA ASP A 124 12.04 28.94 3.47
C ASP A 124 12.06 30.46 3.76
N LYS A 125 12.61 30.85 4.91
CA LYS A 125 12.68 32.23 5.44
C LYS A 125 14.05 32.87 5.25
N ILE A 126 15.12 32.13 5.54
CA ILE A 126 16.51 32.64 5.56
C ILE A 126 17.30 31.86 4.51
N GLU A 127 17.45 32.42 3.32
CA GLU A 127 18.13 31.77 2.21
C GLU A 127 19.64 31.62 2.51
N PRO A 128 20.27 30.47 2.20
CA PRO A 128 21.71 30.32 2.31
C PRO A 128 22.43 31.02 1.15
N LYS A 129 23.75 31.17 1.28
CA LYS A 129 24.58 31.92 0.32
C LYS A 129 24.52 31.37 -1.10
N ASN A 130 24.64 30.05 -1.28
CA ASN A 130 24.85 29.44 -2.59
C ASN A 130 23.58 28.77 -3.12
N THR A 131 23.35 28.91 -4.43
CA THR A 131 22.32 28.17 -5.16
C THR A 131 22.98 27.25 -6.18
N TRP A 132 22.52 26.00 -6.27
CA TRP A 132 23.13 24.99 -7.14
C TRP A 132 22.67 25.07 -8.60
N ILE A 133 23.52 24.64 -9.53
CA ILE A 133 23.19 24.41 -10.93
C ILE A 133 23.17 22.93 -11.24
N SER A 134 22.01 22.40 -11.62
CA SER A 134 21.84 21.00 -11.96
C SER A 134 22.80 20.54 -13.05
N ILE A 135 23.38 19.36 -12.86
CA ILE A 135 24.09 18.63 -13.90
C ILE A 135 23.07 18.09 -14.90
N GLY A 136 23.34 18.06 -16.20
CA GLY A 136 22.38 17.50 -17.15
C GLY A 136 21.31 18.50 -17.63
N GLY A 137 21.52 19.79 -17.40
CA GLY A 137 20.55 20.86 -17.60
C GLY A 137 20.32 21.23 -19.07
N LYS A 138 21.42 21.37 -19.84
CA LYS A 138 21.43 21.65 -21.28
C LYS A 138 21.75 20.38 -22.09
N THR A 139 22.81 19.70 -21.71
CA THR A 139 23.25 18.40 -22.28
C THR A 139 22.88 17.30 -21.30
N ARG A 140 22.39 16.15 -21.78
CA ARG A 140 22.07 15.01 -20.91
C ARG A 140 23.37 14.37 -20.38
N PHE A 141 23.40 13.98 -19.12
CA PHE A 141 24.50 13.16 -18.59
C PHE A 141 24.28 11.70 -18.99
N SER A 142 25.32 11.02 -19.47
CA SER A 142 25.27 9.64 -19.96
C SER A 142 26.42 8.76 -19.44
N GLY A 143 27.18 9.25 -18.46
CA GLY A 143 28.29 8.53 -17.85
C GLY A 143 27.94 7.86 -16.52
N VAL A 144 28.96 7.69 -15.66
CA VAL A 144 28.82 7.12 -14.32
C VAL A 144 29.17 8.18 -13.27
N PHE A 145 28.32 8.35 -12.27
CA PHE A 145 28.61 9.14 -11.08
C PHE A 145 28.51 8.26 -9.85
N ASP A 146 29.66 7.88 -9.29
CA ASP A 146 29.76 7.09 -8.07
C ASP A 146 30.01 8.01 -6.86
N GLY A 147 29.03 8.09 -5.97
CA GLY A 147 29.14 8.79 -4.71
C GLY A 147 30.12 8.14 -3.74
N ASN A 148 30.52 6.88 -3.97
CA ASN A 148 31.46 6.12 -3.14
C ASN A 148 31.09 6.12 -1.64
N GLY A 149 29.79 6.20 -1.34
CA GLY A 149 29.26 6.29 0.03
C GLY A 149 29.30 7.69 0.66
N PHE A 150 29.80 8.70 -0.04
CA PHE A 150 29.82 10.09 0.41
C PHE A 150 28.50 10.83 0.16
N VAL A 151 28.36 11.96 0.84
CA VAL A 151 27.15 12.77 0.86
C VAL A 151 27.43 14.18 0.35
N ILE A 152 26.49 14.69 -0.46
CA ILE A 152 26.41 16.09 -0.83
C ILE A 152 25.41 16.79 0.09
N TYR A 153 25.89 17.74 0.87
CA TYR A 153 25.15 18.51 1.86
C TYR A 153 24.75 19.88 1.34
N GLY A 154 23.57 20.35 1.77
CA GLY A 154 23.19 21.75 1.66
C GLY A 154 22.80 22.19 0.25
N LEU A 155 22.21 21.27 -0.53
CA LEU A 155 21.64 21.61 -1.82
C LEU A 155 20.45 22.55 -1.61
N TYR A 156 20.52 23.74 -2.20
CA TYR A 156 19.49 24.76 -2.06
C TYR A 156 18.99 25.24 -3.42
N ASN A 157 17.66 25.35 -3.55
CA ASN A 157 17.03 26.06 -4.65
C ASN A 157 15.65 26.62 -4.29
N LYS A 158 15.40 27.88 -4.67
CA LYS A 158 14.11 28.57 -4.54
C LYS A 158 13.90 29.42 -5.79
N VAL A 159 12.92 29.07 -6.64
CA VAL A 159 12.60 29.86 -7.84
C VAL A 159 11.61 30.97 -7.50
N GLN A 160 11.97 32.22 -7.79
CA GLN A 160 11.10 33.39 -7.59
C GLN A 160 10.64 34.11 -8.89
N LYS A 161 11.07 33.72 -10.10
CA LYS A 161 10.63 34.40 -11.34
C LYS A 161 10.18 33.45 -12.45
N VAL A 162 8.95 33.69 -12.93
CA VAL A 162 8.37 33.08 -14.13
C VAL A 162 9.23 33.46 -15.34
N GLY A 163 9.58 32.50 -16.20
CA GLY A 163 10.16 32.77 -17.52
C GLY A 163 11.68 32.59 -17.69
N LYS A 164 12.43 32.18 -16.65
CA LYS A 164 13.81 31.72 -16.83
C LYS A 164 13.95 30.26 -16.38
N ASN A 165 14.16 29.38 -17.35
CA ASN A 165 14.42 27.97 -17.13
C ASN A 165 15.70 27.76 -16.29
N TYR A 166 15.76 26.58 -15.68
CA TYR A 166 16.93 25.87 -15.16
C TYR A 166 17.30 26.21 -13.70
N LYS A 167 17.35 25.17 -12.86
CA LYS A 167 17.78 25.24 -11.44
C LYS A 167 17.05 24.24 -10.53
N HIS A 168 17.19 22.91 -10.66
CA HIS A 168 16.37 21.92 -9.91
C HIS A 168 17.20 20.68 -9.48
N GLY A 169 17.13 20.25 -8.21
CA GLY A 169 17.87 19.06 -7.71
C GLY A 169 19.36 18.96 -8.10
N LEU A 170 19.96 17.77 -7.98
CA LEU A 170 21.38 17.55 -8.30
C LEU A 170 21.62 17.35 -9.82
N PHE A 171 20.89 16.41 -10.43
CA PHE A 171 20.91 16.10 -11.86
C PHE A 171 19.55 16.37 -12.48
N LYS A 172 19.50 17.11 -13.58
CA LYS A 172 18.28 17.32 -14.35
C LYS A 172 17.99 16.11 -15.23
N ASN A 173 18.73 15.93 -16.31
CA ASN A 173 18.47 14.85 -17.26
C ASN A 173 19.63 13.86 -17.32
N ILE A 174 19.32 12.58 -17.16
CA ILE A 174 20.27 11.49 -17.39
C ILE A 174 19.73 10.51 -18.43
N TYR A 175 20.60 9.99 -19.30
CA TYR A 175 20.26 9.06 -20.38
C TYR A 175 21.29 7.96 -20.48
N ASN A 176 20.87 6.71 -20.27
CA ASN A 176 21.76 5.54 -20.20
C ASN A 176 22.93 5.72 -19.20
N ALA A 177 22.72 6.54 -18.18
CA ALA A 177 23.72 6.87 -17.16
C ALA A 177 23.51 6.04 -15.89
N SER A 178 24.54 5.98 -15.03
CA SER A 178 24.43 5.40 -13.70
C SER A 178 24.78 6.42 -12.62
N ILE A 179 23.88 6.61 -11.64
CA ILE A 179 24.13 7.35 -10.41
C ILE A 179 24.09 6.35 -9.25
N MET A 180 25.16 6.23 -8.48
CA MET A 180 25.23 5.23 -7.42
C MET A 180 25.89 5.69 -6.14
N ASN A 181 25.57 5.00 -5.03
CA ASN A 181 26.23 5.11 -3.73
C ASN A 181 26.30 6.56 -3.20
N LEU A 182 25.24 7.35 -3.40
CA LEU A 182 25.24 8.79 -3.18
C LEU A 182 24.12 9.23 -2.23
N GLY A 183 24.49 10.01 -1.21
CA GLY A 183 23.54 10.74 -0.37
C GLY A 183 23.40 12.20 -0.77
N VAL A 184 22.17 12.74 -0.70
CA VAL A 184 21.91 14.19 -0.74
C VAL A 184 21.16 14.57 0.53
N GLU A 185 21.78 15.37 1.39
CA GLU A 185 21.28 15.63 2.75
C GLU A 185 21.18 17.13 3.10
N LYS A 186 20.37 17.43 4.12
CA LYS A 186 20.16 18.78 4.68
C LYS A 186 19.89 19.82 3.59
N SER A 187 18.98 19.46 2.69
CA SER A 187 18.73 20.19 1.44
C SER A 187 17.31 20.76 1.41
N PHE A 188 17.10 21.86 0.69
CA PHE A 188 15.79 22.52 0.59
C PHE A 188 15.54 22.96 -0.86
N ILE A 189 14.45 22.48 -1.45
CA ILE A 189 14.15 22.70 -2.87
C ILE A 189 12.66 23.02 -3.03
N ILE A 190 12.38 24.12 -3.72
CA ILE A 190 11.03 24.52 -4.13
C ILE A 190 10.87 24.45 -5.65
N GLY A 191 9.83 23.74 -6.09
CA GLY A 191 9.37 23.63 -7.47
C GLY A 191 8.07 24.41 -7.72
N SER A 192 7.84 24.80 -8.97
CA SER A 192 6.72 25.61 -9.46
C SER A 192 6.19 25.08 -10.79
N LYS A 193 5.22 25.73 -11.43
CA LYS A 193 4.46 25.20 -12.60
C LYS A 193 5.30 24.64 -13.76
N ASN A 194 6.55 25.07 -13.93
CA ASN A 194 7.46 24.62 -14.99
C ASN A 194 8.78 24.03 -14.42
N ASN A 195 8.76 23.63 -13.15
CA ASN A 195 9.93 23.24 -12.38
C ASN A 195 9.52 22.20 -11.33
N ASP A 196 9.89 20.94 -11.54
CA ASP A 196 9.68 19.87 -10.57
C ASP A 196 10.64 19.96 -9.37
N ALA A 197 10.17 19.56 -8.18
CA ALA A 197 10.99 19.57 -6.96
C ALA A 197 11.54 18.16 -6.65
N TYR A 198 12.85 17.98 -6.78
CA TYR A 198 13.48 16.67 -6.56
C TYR A 198 14.85 16.72 -5.91
N GLY A 199 15.22 15.63 -5.24
CA GLY A 199 16.50 15.51 -4.56
C GLY A 199 17.66 15.19 -5.51
N ILE A 200 17.58 14.07 -6.24
CA ILE A 200 18.72 13.54 -7.01
C ILE A 200 18.57 13.76 -8.51
N VAL A 201 17.54 13.20 -9.16
CA VAL A 201 17.36 13.23 -10.62
C VAL A 201 15.97 13.79 -11.00
N ASP A 202 15.85 14.56 -12.07
CA ASP A 202 14.54 14.86 -12.67
C ASP A 202 14.10 13.68 -13.53
N PHE A 203 14.75 13.53 -14.68
CA PHE A 203 14.43 12.59 -15.73
C PHE A 203 15.51 11.53 -15.84
N LEU A 204 15.14 10.30 -15.50
CA LEU A 204 15.92 9.08 -15.69
C LEU A 204 15.44 8.36 -16.95
N TRP A 205 16.25 8.37 -18.01
CA TRP A 205 15.99 7.62 -19.25
C TRP A 205 16.93 6.44 -19.40
N TYR A 206 16.40 5.21 -19.39
CA TYR A 206 17.15 3.97 -19.63
C TYR A 206 18.37 3.71 -18.73
N GLY A 207 18.59 4.53 -17.70
CA GLY A 207 19.74 4.43 -16.80
C GLY A 207 19.44 3.70 -15.50
N VAL A 208 20.34 3.87 -14.54
CA VAL A 208 20.24 3.29 -13.20
C VAL A 208 20.49 4.34 -12.12
N ILE A 209 19.63 4.38 -11.10
CA ILE A 209 19.91 5.03 -9.82
C ILE A 209 19.94 3.93 -8.76
N GLN A 210 21.07 3.74 -8.07
CA GLN A 210 21.20 2.65 -7.11
C GLN A 210 21.91 3.03 -5.82
N ASN A 211 21.44 2.50 -4.69
CA ASN A 211 22.06 2.74 -3.37
C ASN A 211 22.15 4.24 -3.04
N CYS A 212 21.15 5.02 -3.41
CA CYS A 212 21.14 6.48 -3.21
C CYS A 212 20.04 6.90 -2.24
N HIS A 213 20.23 8.04 -1.57
CA HIS A 213 19.21 8.57 -0.67
C HIS A 213 19.08 10.08 -0.68
N PHE A 214 17.90 10.54 -0.28
CA PHE A 214 17.60 11.94 -0.06
C PHE A 214 17.09 12.20 1.36
N SER A 215 17.60 13.26 1.99
CA SER A 215 17.14 13.78 3.28
C SER A 215 17.13 15.31 3.26
N GLY A 216 15.94 15.91 3.20
CA GLY A 216 15.77 17.36 3.07
C GLY A 216 14.30 17.75 3.10
N GLN A 217 13.98 18.92 2.55
CA GLN A 217 12.61 19.37 2.36
C GLN A 217 12.35 19.71 0.90
N LEU A 218 11.33 19.08 0.32
CA LEU A 218 10.87 19.33 -1.04
C LEU A 218 9.47 19.91 -1.01
N ILE A 219 9.28 21.03 -1.70
CA ILE A 219 7.99 21.69 -1.82
C ILE A 219 7.68 21.88 -3.30
N GLY A 220 6.60 21.29 -3.80
CA GLY A 220 6.09 21.59 -5.14
C GLY A 220 4.79 22.35 -5.06
N GLU A 221 4.69 23.52 -5.68
CA GLU A 221 3.45 24.32 -5.64
C GLU A 221 2.48 23.94 -6.76
N HIS A 222 3.01 23.58 -7.93
CA HIS A 222 2.28 23.24 -9.15
C HIS A 222 3.03 22.23 -10.03
N CYS A 223 3.77 21.30 -9.43
CA CYS A 223 4.69 20.38 -10.12
C CYS A 223 4.80 19.03 -9.42
N SER A 224 5.48 18.08 -10.07
CA SER A 224 5.79 16.80 -9.44
C SER A 224 6.86 16.96 -8.37
N VAL A 225 6.81 16.10 -7.34
CA VAL A 225 7.74 16.16 -6.21
C VAL A 225 8.19 14.76 -5.82
N SER A 226 9.51 14.54 -5.69
CA SER A 226 10.05 13.26 -5.20
C SER A 226 11.47 13.31 -4.67
N GLY A 227 11.83 12.42 -3.74
CA GLY A 227 13.17 12.38 -3.16
C GLY A 227 14.26 11.94 -4.15
N ILE A 228 13.98 10.95 -5.00
CA ILE A 228 15.00 10.31 -5.84
C ILE A 228 14.89 10.71 -7.30
N THR A 229 13.76 10.44 -7.96
CA THR A 229 13.58 10.79 -9.38
C THR A 229 12.17 11.21 -9.74
N ILE A 230 11.98 12.32 -10.45
CA ILE A 230 10.63 12.72 -10.88
C ILE A 230 10.05 11.72 -11.87
N LEU A 231 10.78 11.40 -12.94
CA LEU A 231 10.35 10.43 -13.94
C LEU A 231 11.41 9.35 -14.14
N ASN A 232 11.09 8.12 -13.73
CA ASN A 232 11.81 6.93 -14.16
C ASN A 232 11.20 6.38 -15.46
N LYS A 233 11.80 6.70 -16.61
CA LYS A 233 11.35 6.24 -17.92
C LYS A 233 12.24 5.13 -18.45
N CYS A 234 11.70 3.91 -18.42
CA CYS A 234 12.39 2.66 -18.80
C CYS A 234 13.72 2.40 -18.05
N GLY A 235 14.02 3.13 -16.97
CA GLY A 235 15.21 2.93 -16.14
C GLY A 235 14.96 2.05 -14.92
N ILE A 236 15.99 1.96 -14.07
CA ILE A 236 15.97 1.18 -12.83
C ILE A 236 16.31 2.10 -11.64
N VAL A 237 15.44 2.13 -10.64
CA VAL A 237 15.74 2.72 -9.33
C VAL A 237 15.76 1.59 -8.31
N LYS A 238 16.92 1.29 -7.72
CA LYS A 238 17.07 0.16 -6.78
C LYS A 238 17.75 0.54 -5.48
N ASN A 239 17.34 -0.07 -4.37
CA ASN A 239 17.99 0.12 -3.06
C ASN A 239 18.06 1.60 -2.63
N CYS A 240 17.11 2.42 -3.07
CA CYS A 240 17.10 3.84 -2.79
C CYS A 240 16.11 4.18 -1.69
N TYR A 241 16.35 5.28 -0.98
CA TYR A 241 15.42 5.71 0.05
C TYR A 241 15.28 7.21 0.25
N ASN A 242 14.11 7.60 0.75
CA ASN A 242 13.81 8.98 1.10
C ASN A 242 13.46 9.12 2.58
N GLU A 243 14.15 10.04 3.25
CA GLU A 243 13.86 10.51 4.61
C GLU A 243 13.47 11.99 4.64
N GLY A 244 13.55 12.67 3.49
CA GLY A 244 13.21 14.07 3.33
C GLY A 244 11.72 14.35 3.17
N THR A 245 11.20 15.35 3.88
CA THR A 245 9.78 15.71 3.88
C THR A 245 9.35 16.21 2.51
N ILE A 246 8.19 15.73 2.04
CA ILE A 246 7.58 16.13 0.77
C ILE A 246 6.28 16.89 1.05
N ILE A 247 6.16 18.05 0.43
CA ILE A 247 4.95 18.87 0.46
C ILE A 247 4.52 19.17 -0.98
N THR A 248 3.36 18.68 -1.40
CA THR A 248 2.85 18.89 -2.77
C THR A 248 1.73 19.92 -2.79
N GLY A 249 1.57 20.58 -3.93
CA GLY A 249 0.57 21.61 -4.19
C GLY A 249 -0.50 21.13 -5.17
N ASN A 250 -0.97 22.04 -6.03
CA ASN A 250 -2.13 21.80 -6.88
C ASN A 250 -1.75 20.95 -8.10
N SER A 251 -2.56 19.94 -8.40
CA SER A 251 -2.38 18.97 -9.50
C SER A 251 -1.03 18.26 -9.52
N CYS A 252 -0.34 18.23 -8.38
CA CYS A 252 0.99 17.65 -8.24
C CYS A 252 0.94 16.12 -8.19
N ARG A 253 1.99 15.46 -8.69
CA ARG A 253 2.27 14.03 -8.49
C ARG A 253 3.33 13.90 -7.40
N GLY A 254 3.03 13.19 -6.32
CA GLY A 254 3.91 13.09 -5.17
C GLY A 254 4.29 11.66 -4.86
N GLY A 255 5.57 11.37 -4.75
CA GLY A 255 6.08 10.09 -4.27
C GLY A 255 7.40 10.21 -3.54
N GLY A 256 7.62 9.42 -2.49
CA GLY A 256 8.88 9.43 -1.75
C GLY A 256 10.09 9.12 -2.64
N ILE A 257 9.93 8.20 -3.58
CA ILE A 257 10.99 7.77 -4.50
C ILE A 257 10.79 8.41 -5.86
N ALA A 258 9.57 8.34 -6.42
CA ALA A 258 9.30 8.89 -7.74
C ALA A 258 7.97 9.61 -7.92
N GLY A 259 7.96 10.62 -8.78
CA GLY A 259 6.71 11.27 -9.21
C GLY A 259 5.95 10.38 -10.21
N SER A 260 6.66 9.79 -11.17
CA SER A 260 6.13 8.92 -12.21
C SER A 260 7.12 7.82 -12.60
N ASN A 261 6.60 6.64 -12.96
CA ASN A 261 7.41 5.46 -13.28
C ASN A 261 6.84 4.70 -14.48
N THR A 262 7.66 4.48 -15.51
CA THR A 262 7.46 3.47 -16.57
C THR A 262 8.64 2.48 -16.64
N GLY A 263 9.58 2.58 -15.69
CA GLY A 263 10.67 1.63 -15.49
C GLY A 263 10.40 0.68 -14.33
N THR A 264 11.47 0.27 -13.65
CA THR A 264 11.42 -0.58 -12.45
C THR A 264 11.89 0.19 -11.23
N ILE A 265 11.10 0.14 -10.15
CA ILE A 265 11.48 0.57 -8.80
C ILE A 265 11.50 -0.67 -7.91
N ASP A 266 12.66 -0.98 -7.34
CA ASP A 266 12.90 -2.24 -6.62
C ASP A 266 13.64 -2.00 -5.29
N ASN A 267 13.16 -2.63 -4.21
CA ASN A 267 13.80 -2.59 -2.90
C ASN A 267 14.04 -1.15 -2.38
N CYS A 268 13.06 -0.27 -2.61
CA CYS A 268 13.13 1.12 -2.17
C CYS A 268 12.21 1.37 -0.98
N TYR A 269 12.54 2.37 -0.15
CA TYR A 269 11.67 2.73 0.97
C TYR A 269 11.54 4.24 1.19
N ASN A 270 10.38 4.65 1.66
CA ASN A 270 10.13 6.02 2.11
C ASN A 270 9.90 6.02 3.62
N LYS A 271 10.65 6.81 4.38
CA LYS A 271 10.37 7.12 5.80
C LYS A 271 9.78 8.51 5.98
N ALA A 272 9.83 9.35 4.95
CA ALA A 272 9.43 10.73 5.06
C ALA A 272 7.92 10.93 5.10
N LYS A 273 7.49 11.97 5.82
CA LYS A 273 6.11 12.44 5.72
C LYS A 273 5.86 13.04 4.33
N ILE A 274 4.74 12.65 3.73
CA ILE A 274 4.21 13.25 2.51
C ILE A 274 2.92 13.99 2.88
N SER A 275 2.80 15.24 2.44
CA SER A 275 1.59 16.02 2.69
C SER A 275 1.22 16.90 1.50
N THR A 276 -0.05 17.30 1.42
CA THR A 276 -0.52 18.23 0.39
C THR A 276 -0.97 19.56 1.00
N LYS A 277 -0.62 20.69 0.38
CA LYS A 277 -1.12 22.03 0.69
C LYS A 277 -2.47 22.31 0.02
N SER A 278 -2.71 21.72 -1.15
CA SER A 278 -3.94 21.87 -1.94
C SER A 278 -4.28 20.56 -2.67
N LYS A 279 -5.11 20.60 -3.73
CA LYS A 279 -5.58 19.40 -4.44
C LYS A 279 -4.43 18.71 -5.17
N GLY A 280 -3.88 17.64 -4.59
CA GLY A 280 -2.96 16.73 -5.28
C GLY A 280 -3.66 15.95 -6.39
N PHE A 281 -2.93 15.57 -7.43
CA PHE A 281 -3.47 14.66 -8.44
C PHE A 281 -3.34 13.21 -7.97
N ALA A 282 -2.11 12.71 -7.86
CA ALA A 282 -1.80 11.34 -7.47
C ALA A 282 -0.68 11.33 -6.41
N ILE A 283 -0.96 10.78 -5.23
CA ILE A 283 -0.04 10.77 -4.10
C ILE A 283 0.23 9.33 -3.66
N GLY A 284 1.48 8.91 -3.71
CA GLY A 284 1.92 7.61 -3.21
C GLY A 284 3.03 7.74 -2.18
N GLY A 285 3.16 6.78 -1.26
CA GLY A 285 4.33 6.74 -0.36
C GLY A 285 5.64 6.53 -1.12
N ILE A 286 5.61 5.82 -2.24
CA ILE A 286 6.77 5.51 -3.08
C ILE A 286 6.65 6.21 -4.43
N VAL A 287 5.53 6.03 -5.15
CA VAL A 287 5.33 6.55 -6.51
C VAL A 287 4.02 7.32 -6.61
N GLY A 288 4.03 8.52 -7.21
CA GLY A 288 2.80 9.23 -7.56
C GLY A 288 1.97 8.46 -8.60
N MET A 289 2.52 8.27 -9.80
CA MET A 289 1.88 7.52 -10.90
C MET A 289 2.77 6.41 -11.45
N ASN A 290 2.22 5.22 -11.63
CA ASN A 290 2.89 4.09 -12.26
C ASN A 290 2.25 3.78 -13.63
N GLY A 291 3.09 3.50 -14.62
CA GLY A 291 2.70 3.12 -15.98
C GLY A 291 2.36 4.25 -16.93
N VAL A 292 2.38 5.53 -16.52
CA VAL A 292 2.15 6.67 -17.43
C VAL A 292 3.43 7.42 -17.73
N ASP A 293 3.70 7.64 -19.02
CA ASP A 293 4.62 8.69 -19.46
C ASP A 293 3.82 9.99 -19.62
N SER A 294 4.06 10.99 -18.76
CA SER A 294 3.48 12.33 -18.97
C SER A 294 4.02 13.04 -20.20
N ILE A 295 5.12 12.55 -20.75
CA ILE A 295 5.74 13.18 -21.91
C ILE A 295 5.15 12.50 -23.13
N SER A 296 4.18 13.17 -23.77
CA SER A 296 3.76 12.88 -25.13
C SER A 296 4.92 13.14 -26.09
N ASP A 297 5.95 12.29 -26.04
CA ASP A 297 7.03 12.35 -27.00
C ASP A 297 6.51 11.74 -28.30
N LYS A 298 5.89 12.59 -29.13
CA LYS A 298 5.35 12.25 -30.46
C LYS A 298 6.41 11.63 -31.38
N THR A 299 7.70 11.69 -31.03
CA THR A 299 8.81 11.18 -31.84
C THR A 299 9.20 9.74 -31.54
N MET A 300 8.69 9.14 -30.45
CA MET A 300 9.04 7.77 -30.05
C MET A 300 7.81 6.86 -30.13
N LYS A 301 7.50 6.38 -31.34
CA LYS A 301 6.54 5.28 -31.61
C LYS A 301 7.08 3.96 -31.04
N PHE A 302 7.23 3.82 -29.72
CA PHE A 302 7.46 2.50 -29.13
C PHE A 302 6.13 1.83 -28.85
N LYS A 303 5.78 0.85 -29.70
CA LYS A 303 4.73 -0.16 -29.45
C LYS A 303 4.98 -1.03 -28.20
N ASN A 304 6.06 -0.77 -27.44
CA ASN A 304 6.48 -1.51 -26.26
C ASN A 304 6.83 -0.56 -25.10
N SER A 305 5.95 0.39 -24.72
CA SER A 305 6.15 1.13 -23.46
C SER A 305 6.18 0.11 -22.31
N LYS A 306 7.36 -0.09 -21.72
CA LYS A 306 7.55 -1.03 -20.62
C LYS A 306 6.55 -0.70 -19.50
N LEU A 307 5.82 -1.71 -19.03
CA LEU A 307 4.84 -1.57 -17.95
C LEU A 307 5.59 -1.11 -16.69
N GLY A 308 5.09 -0.09 -16.01
CA GLY A 308 5.70 0.37 -14.77
C GLY A 308 5.68 -0.73 -13.71
N VAL A 309 6.83 -1.04 -13.12
CA VAL A 309 6.94 -2.06 -12.05
C VAL A 309 7.40 -1.42 -10.75
N VAL A 310 6.63 -1.60 -9.68
CA VAL A 310 7.00 -1.23 -8.31
C VAL A 310 7.01 -2.51 -7.47
N LYS A 311 8.18 -2.92 -6.98
CA LYS A 311 8.29 -4.17 -6.24
C LYS A 311 9.21 -4.10 -5.03
N ASN A 312 8.93 -4.92 -4.02
CA ASN A 312 9.71 -5.03 -2.79
C ASN A 312 9.86 -3.69 -2.05
N CYS A 313 8.89 -2.79 -2.19
CA CYS A 313 8.98 -1.43 -1.64
C CYS A 313 8.23 -1.28 -0.33
N ILE A 314 8.72 -0.39 0.54
CA ILE A 314 8.13 -0.16 1.87
C ILE A 314 7.87 1.32 2.12
N ASN A 315 6.63 1.67 2.47
CA ASN A 315 6.33 2.97 3.03
C ASN A 315 6.25 2.93 4.57
N ARG A 316 7.10 3.71 5.21
CA ARG A 316 7.10 4.06 6.64
C ARG A 316 6.88 5.56 6.84
N GLY A 317 6.56 6.33 5.81
CA GLY A 317 6.14 7.71 5.92
C GLY A 317 4.64 7.85 6.18
N ASN A 318 4.22 8.78 7.03
CA ASN A 318 2.81 9.15 7.11
C ASN A 318 2.40 9.95 5.86
N ILE A 319 1.21 9.67 5.34
CA ILE A 319 0.61 10.43 4.23
C ILE A 319 -0.56 11.25 4.80
N SER A 320 -0.49 12.58 4.66
CA SER A 320 -1.50 13.50 5.16
C SER A 320 -1.91 14.50 4.09
N CYS A 321 -3.02 14.24 3.41
CA CYS A 321 -3.48 15.06 2.31
C CYS A 321 -4.63 15.97 2.75
N VAL A 322 -4.58 17.24 2.37
CA VAL A 322 -5.73 18.15 2.49
C VAL A 322 -6.79 17.73 1.48
N LYS A 323 -6.42 17.65 0.20
CA LYS A 323 -7.28 17.19 -0.89
C LYS A 323 -6.40 16.44 -1.90
N ALA A 324 -6.89 15.36 -2.47
CA ALA A 324 -6.23 14.65 -3.56
C ALA A 324 -7.27 13.93 -4.44
N SER A 325 -6.93 13.65 -5.69
CA SER A 325 -7.80 12.82 -6.54
C SER A 325 -7.61 11.35 -6.17
N SER A 326 -6.36 10.89 -6.04
CA SER A 326 -6.05 9.51 -5.67
C SER A 326 -4.87 9.42 -4.70
N ILE A 327 -4.98 8.54 -3.69
CA ILE A 327 -3.96 8.31 -2.67
C ILE A 327 -3.71 6.83 -2.46
N GLY A 328 -2.45 6.41 -2.55
CA GLY A 328 -2.00 5.09 -2.11
C GLY A 328 -0.90 5.16 -1.06
N GLY A 329 -0.84 4.17 -0.17
CA GLY A 329 0.29 4.03 0.75
C GLY A 329 1.62 3.75 0.02
N ILE A 330 1.58 3.20 -1.19
CA ILE A 330 2.74 2.91 -2.05
C ILE A 330 2.63 3.68 -3.36
N VAL A 331 1.53 3.51 -4.11
CA VAL A 331 1.33 4.09 -5.45
C VAL A 331 0.05 4.91 -5.49
N GLY A 332 0.07 6.16 -5.94
CA GLY A 332 -1.16 6.94 -6.13
C GLY A 332 -2.09 6.33 -7.19
N VAL A 333 -1.60 6.24 -8.43
CA VAL A 333 -2.34 5.72 -9.60
C VAL A 333 -1.51 4.69 -10.35
N ASN A 334 -2.12 3.61 -10.82
CA ASN A 334 -1.51 2.61 -11.70
C ASN A 334 -2.31 2.46 -13.00
N ASN A 335 -1.62 2.66 -14.12
CA ASN A 335 -2.17 2.59 -15.47
C ASN A 335 -1.27 1.74 -16.38
N ASN A 336 -1.74 1.51 -17.62
CA ASN A 336 -1.07 0.76 -18.67
C ASN A 336 -0.50 -0.57 -18.16
N ASP A 337 -1.34 -1.38 -17.52
CA ASP A 337 -1.06 -2.71 -16.96
C ASP A 337 0.15 -2.74 -16.00
N GLY A 338 0.40 -1.64 -15.30
CA GLY A 338 1.46 -1.54 -14.30
C GLY A 338 1.33 -2.61 -13.21
N THR A 339 2.47 -3.03 -12.65
CA THR A 339 2.53 -4.09 -11.63
C THR A 339 3.05 -3.58 -10.30
N ILE A 340 2.32 -3.89 -9.23
CA ILE A 340 2.71 -3.62 -7.85
C ILE A 340 2.83 -4.96 -7.12
N LYS A 341 4.03 -5.28 -6.61
CA LYS A 341 4.32 -6.61 -6.06
C LYS A 341 5.15 -6.56 -4.78
N ASN A 342 4.81 -7.36 -3.77
CA ASN A 342 5.61 -7.50 -2.55
C ASN A 342 5.81 -6.16 -1.81
N CYS A 343 4.82 -5.28 -1.84
CA CYS A 343 4.94 -3.94 -1.24
C CYS A 343 4.21 -3.88 0.11
N ILE A 344 4.73 -3.09 1.05
CA ILE A 344 4.14 -2.96 2.39
C ILE A 344 4.00 -1.50 2.79
N ASN A 345 2.77 -1.09 3.12
CA ASN A 345 2.53 0.19 3.78
C ASN A 345 2.38 -0.03 5.30
N TYR A 346 3.31 0.53 6.08
CA TYR A 346 3.24 0.46 7.55
C TYR A 346 2.47 1.62 8.18
N ASN A 347 2.44 2.78 7.51
CA ASN A 347 2.07 4.02 8.17
C ASN A 347 0.77 4.64 7.67
N LYS A 348 0.27 5.56 8.49
CA LYS A 348 -1.09 6.05 8.42
C LYS A 348 -1.31 6.92 7.18
N ILE A 349 -2.48 6.74 6.56
CA ILE A 349 -3.04 7.64 5.56
C ILE A 349 -4.14 8.45 6.23
N THR A 350 -4.04 9.78 6.19
CA THR A 350 -5.03 10.70 6.74
C THR A 350 -5.53 11.65 5.67
N MET A 351 -6.85 11.68 5.49
CA MET A 351 -7.53 12.60 4.58
C MET A 351 -8.28 13.68 5.36
N LYS A 352 -7.98 14.95 5.08
CA LYS A 352 -8.56 16.11 5.77
C LYS A 352 -9.67 16.85 5.01
N SER A 353 -9.93 16.51 3.75
CA SER A 353 -11.04 17.05 2.93
C SER A 353 -11.52 15.99 1.93
N ASN A 354 -12.36 16.35 0.97
CA ASN A 354 -12.90 15.39 0.01
C ASN A 354 -11.81 14.76 -0.87
N CYS A 355 -11.88 13.47 -1.09
CA CYS A 355 -10.98 12.72 -1.97
C CYS A 355 -11.81 11.78 -2.85
N SER A 356 -11.37 11.50 -4.07
CA SER A 356 -12.13 10.54 -4.90
C SER A 356 -11.80 9.10 -4.50
N VAL A 357 -10.51 8.79 -4.34
CA VAL A 357 -10.02 7.41 -4.19
C VAL A 357 -8.90 7.30 -3.15
N ILE A 358 -9.02 6.35 -2.23
CA ILE A 358 -8.00 6.04 -1.23
C ILE A 358 -7.74 4.54 -1.17
N GLY A 359 -6.48 4.12 -1.19
CA GLY A 359 -6.13 2.77 -0.79
C GLY A 359 -4.84 2.63 -0.01
N GLY A 360 -4.76 1.57 0.80
CA GLY A 360 -3.63 1.35 1.70
C GLY A 360 -2.33 0.97 0.98
N ILE A 361 -2.40 0.39 -0.21
CA ILE A 361 -1.26 0.15 -1.11
C ILE A 361 -1.34 1.06 -2.31
N ILE A 362 -2.48 1.06 -2.99
CA ILE A 362 -2.71 1.84 -4.21
C ILE A 362 -4.02 2.62 -4.10
N GLY A 363 -4.03 3.86 -4.57
CA GLY A 363 -5.28 4.60 -4.71
C GLY A 363 -6.10 4.04 -5.85
N ASP A 364 -5.72 4.37 -7.08
CA ASP A 364 -6.50 4.05 -8.29
C ASP A 364 -5.77 3.03 -9.17
N THR A 365 -6.41 1.88 -9.40
CA THR A 365 -5.93 0.87 -10.35
C THR A 365 -6.83 0.91 -11.58
N ALA A 366 -6.50 1.73 -12.58
CA ALA A 366 -7.28 1.81 -13.82
C ALA A 366 -7.17 0.49 -14.60
N ASP A 367 -5.98 -0.09 -14.63
CA ASP A 367 -5.65 -1.40 -15.18
C ASP A 367 -4.44 -1.99 -14.41
N GLY A 368 -4.08 -3.25 -14.67
CA GLY A 368 -2.90 -3.89 -14.07
C GLY A 368 -3.10 -4.69 -12.79
N ASN A 369 -2.00 -4.99 -12.09
CA ASN A 369 -1.97 -6.03 -11.06
C ASN A 369 -1.40 -5.55 -9.72
N VAL A 370 -2.09 -5.89 -8.64
CA VAL A 370 -1.60 -5.74 -7.26
C VAL A 370 -1.49 -7.12 -6.63
N LEU A 371 -0.28 -7.54 -6.31
CA LEU A 371 -0.05 -8.88 -5.78
C LEU A 371 0.87 -8.94 -4.58
N ASN A 372 0.59 -9.89 -3.69
CA ASN A 372 1.39 -10.20 -2.51
C ASN A 372 1.80 -8.95 -1.70
N SER A 373 0.88 -8.01 -1.54
CA SER A 373 1.14 -6.71 -0.91
C SER A 373 0.27 -6.52 0.34
N GLU A 374 0.79 -5.78 1.32
CA GLU A 374 0.17 -5.70 2.65
C GLU A 374 0.04 -4.26 3.15
N ASN A 375 -1.19 -3.86 3.46
CA ASN A 375 -1.44 -2.64 4.21
C ASN A 375 -1.58 -2.94 5.71
N LYS A 376 -0.70 -2.34 6.51
CA LYS A 376 -0.77 -2.33 7.98
C LYS A 376 -1.16 -0.96 8.54
N GLY A 377 -1.00 0.09 7.74
CA GLY A 377 -1.30 1.46 8.13
C GLY A 377 -2.81 1.73 8.22
N ALA A 378 -3.22 2.46 9.25
CA ALA A 378 -4.61 2.91 9.35
C ALA A 378 -4.96 3.90 8.24
N ILE A 379 -6.18 3.80 7.71
CA ILE A 379 -6.77 4.76 6.77
C ILE A 379 -7.83 5.54 7.54
N ASN A 380 -7.61 6.85 7.69
CA ASN A 380 -8.55 7.75 8.33
C ASN A 380 -9.14 8.70 7.28
N CYS A 381 -10.40 8.46 6.93
CA CYS A 381 -11.17 9.28 6.01
C CYS A 381 -12.10 10.21 6.78
N GLY A 382 -11.67 11.46 7.02
CA GLY A 382 -12.42 12.43 7.81
C GLY A 382 -13.60 13.10 7.07
N ASN A 383 -13.72 12.89 5.76
CA ASN A 383 -14.64 13.60 4.87
C ASN A 383 -15.14 12.67 3.75
N LYS A 384 -16.10 13.12 2.96
CA LYS A 384 -16.65 12.37 1.82
C LYS A 384 -15.55 11.86 0.87
N CYS A 385 -15.60 10.55 0.63
CA CYS A 385 -14.82 9.84 -0.38
C CYS A 385 -15.70 8.84 -1.11
N VAL A 386 -15.38 8.55 -2.37
CA VAL A 386 -16.18 7.63 -3.18
C VAL A 386 -15.66 6.22 -3.08
N TYR A 387 -14.34 6.00 -3.14
CA TYR A 387 -13.77 4.66 -3.18
C TYR A 387 -12.69 4.49 -2.11
N ILE A 388 -12.88 3.56 -1.18
CA ILE A 388 -11.95 3.33 -0.06
C ILE A 388 -11.61 1.85 0.04
N GLY A 389 -10.33 1.51 -0.15
CA GLY A 389 -9.84 0.15 0.00
C GLY A 389 -8.71 0.00 1.01
N GLY A 390 -8.71 -1.08 1.79
CA GLY A 390 -7.55 -1.41 2.61
C GLY A 390 -6.30 -1.70 1.77
N VAL A 391 -6.45 -2.15 0.52
CA VAL A 391 -5.34 -2.37 -0.43
C VAL A 391 -5.46 -1.42 -1.61
N SER A 392 -6.60 -1.43 -2.32
CA SER A 392 -6.84 -0.62 -3.52
C SER A 392 -8.13 0.17 -3.42
N GLY A 393 -8.12 1.48 -3.68
CA GLY A 393 -9.37 2.23 -3.74
C GLY A 393 -10.29 1.72 -4.86
N THR A 394 -9.76 1.56 -6.07
CA THR A 394 -10.51 1.03 -7.22
C THR A 394 -9.87 -0.23 -7.82
N ILE A 395 -10.64 -0.98 -8.59
CA ILE A 395 -10.16 -2.04 -9.48
C ILE A 395 -10.87 -1.90 -10.83
N GLY A 396 -10.20 -1.26 -11.78
CA GLY A 396 -10.57 -1.30 -13.20
C GLY A 396 -10.29 -2.68 -13.80
N SER A 397 -9.73 -2.79 -15.00
CA SER A 397 -9.58 -4.06 -15.75
C SER A 397 -8.52 -5.05 -15.21
N GLY A 398 -8.17 -4.94 -13.93
CA GLY A 398 -7.02 -5.60 -13.29
C GLY A 398 -7.31 -6.79 -12.37
N SER A 399 -6.28 -7.21 -11.64
CA SER A 399 -6.38 -8.25 -10.59
C SER A 399 -5.72 -7.84 -9.28
N ILE A 400 -6.38 -8.12 -8.16
CA ILE A 400 -5.82 -7.98 -6.81
C ILE A 400 -5.74 -9.36 -6.17
N TYR A 401 -4.54 -9.83 -5.81
CA TYR A 401 -4.41 -11.17 -5.25
C TYR A 401 -3.26 -11.39 -4.28
N MET A 402 -3.44 -12.34 -3.36
CA MET A 402 -2.49 -12.62 -2.27
C MET A 402 -2.20 -11.39 -1.39
N CYS A 403 -3.08 -10.40 -1.40
CA CYS A 403 -2.93 -9.17 -0.64
C CYS A 403 -3.59 -9.27 0.73
N LYS A 404 -3.08 -8.48 1.67
CA LYS A 404 -3.55 -8.44 3.05
C LYS A 404 -3.83 -7.02 3.50
N ASN A 405 -4.90 -6.84 4.25
CA ASN A 405 -5.12 -5.64 5.03
C ASN A 405 -5.25 -5.98 6.51
N SER A 406 -4.43 -5.33 7.34
CA SER A 406 -4.59 -5.31 8.81
C SER A 406 -4.77 -3.88 9.34
N GLY A 407 -4.64 -2.87 8.48
CA GLY A 407 -4.90 -1.48 8.83
C GLY A 407 -6.39 -1.24 9.03
N THR A 408 -6.74 -0.48 10.08
CA THR A 408 -8.13 -0.07 10.32
C THR A 408 -8.57 0.97 9.28
N LEU A 409 -9.80 0.82 8.77
CA LEU A 409 -10.47 1.83 7.95
C LEU A 409 -11.46 2.57 8.85
N LYS A 410 -11.19 3.84 9.13
CA LYS A 410 -12.07 4.72 9.90
C LYS A 410 -12.63 5.81 8.99
N ILE A 411 -13.94 5.79 8.79
CA ILE A 411 -14.68 6.70 7.92
C ILE A 411 -15.61 7.55 8.79
N ASP A 412 -15.37 8.86 8.85
CA ASP A 412 -16.11 9.79 9.73
C ASP A 412 -17.21 10.58 8.99
N ASP A 413 -17.36 10.40 7.67
CA ASP A 413 -18.35 11.10 6.84
C ASP A 413 -19.06 10.17 5.85
N LYS A 414 -20.07 10.68 5.13
CA LYS A 414 -20.81 9.86 4.16
C LYS A 414 -19.92 9.46 2.98
N CYS A 415 -19.73 8.15 2.78
CA CYS A 415 -18.91 7.57 1.71
C CYS A 415 -19.62 6.37 1.08
N GLN A 416 -19.11 5.91 -0.05
CA GLN A 416 -19.60 4.71 -0.74
C GLN A 416 -18.40 3.79 -1.02
N ASP A 417 -18.65 2.61 -1.59
CA ASP A 417 -17.64 1.66 -2.07
C ASP A 417 -16.44 1.46 -1.14
N ILE A 418 -16.71 0.78 -0.02
CA ILE A 418 -15.76 0.58 1.07
C ILE A 418 -15.39 -0.89 1.17
N GLY A 419 -14.14 -1.21 0.85
CA GLY A 419 -13.61 -2.55 0.95
C GLY A 419 -12.44 -2.69 1.91
N GLY A 420 -12.41 -3.77 2.69
CA GLY A 420 -11.19 -4.14 3.41
C GLY A 420 -10.02 -4.46 2.48
N ILE A 421 -10.27 -4.80 1.21
CA ILE A 421 -9.25 -4.96 0.16
C ILE A 421 -9.45 -3.93 -0.95
N CYS A 422 -10.62 -3.87 -1.59
CA CYS A 422 -10.90 -3.03 -2.75
C CYS A 422 -12.15 -2.17 -2.55
N GLY A 423 -12.12 -0.85 -2.77
CA GLY A 423 -13.32 -0.04 -2.66
C GLY A 423 -14.41 -0.46 -3.67
N GLY A 424 -14.16 -0.25 -4.95
CA GLY A 424 -15.14 -0.55 -6.02
C GLY A 424 -14.52 -0.65 -7.42
N PRO A 425 -15.33 -0.83 -8.49
CA PRO A 425 -14.83 -1.03 -9.84
C PRO A 425 -14.17 0.20 -10.50
N GLY A 426 -14.34 1.41 -9.94
CA GLY A 426 -13.75 2.66 -10.49
C GLY A 426 -14.38 3.15 -11.79
N ASP A 427 -14.92 2.24 -12.60
CA ASP A 427 -15.64 2.48 -13.85
C ASP A 427 -17.06 1.87 -13.81
N PHE A 428 -18.05 2.59 -14.34
CA PHE A 428 -19.47 2.17 -14.38
C PHE A 428 -19.78 1.05 -15.38
N ASN A 429 -18.77 0.45 -16.03
CA ASN A 429 -18.96 -0.49 -17.14
C ASN A 429 -19.29 -1.93 -16.69
N TYR A 430 -19.51 -2.17 -15.40
CA TYR A 430 -19.88 -3.49 -14.85
C TYR A 430 -19.02 -4.65 -15.39
N SER A 431 -17.73 -4.40 -15.62
CA SER A 431 -16.86 -5.37 -16.28
C SER A 431 -16.71 -6.63 -15.45
N VAL A 432 -16.91 -7.79 -16.08
CA VAL A 432 -16.76 -9.12 -15.45
C VAL A 432 -15.34 -9.67 -15.51
N SER A 433 -14.39 -8.92 -16.11
CA SER A 433 -12.99 -9.33 -16.23
C SER A 433 -12.22 -9.29 -14.90
N ASN A 434 -12.72 -8.51 -13.94
CA ASN A 434 -11.99 -8.17 -12.72
C ASN A 434 -11.86 -9.38 -11.80
N LYS A 435 -10.69 -9.53 -11.16
CA LYS A 435 -10.42 -10.67 -10.26
C LYS A 435 -9.87 -10.21 -8.92
N ILE A 436 -10.53 -10.64 -7.84
CA ILE A 436 -10.06 -10.46 -6.47
C ILE A 436 -9.93 -11.83 -5.83
N TYR A 437 -8.70 -12.30 -5.56
CA TYR A 437 -8.55 -13.67 -5.06
C TYR A 437 -7.39 -13.91 -4.10
N ASN A 438 -7.52 -14.93 -3.26
CA ASN A 438 -6.53 -15.25 -2.23
C ASN A 438 -6.22 -14.07 -1.28
N ASN A 439 -7.18 -13.17 -1.05
CA ASN A 439 -6.98 -11.97 -0.23
C ASN A 439 -7.52 -12.15 1.18
N CYS A 440 -6.92 -11.44 2.15
CA CYS A 440 -7.36 -11.49 3.54
C CYS A 440 -7.48 -10.08 4.14
N ASN A 441 -8.66 -9.74 4.63
CA ASN A 441 -8.85 -8.59 5.49
C ASN A 441 -8.93 -9.02 6.96
N SER A 442 -8.19 -8.31 7.81
CA SER A 442 -8.26 -8.35 9.27
C SER A 442 -8.40 -6.96 9.89
N GLY A 443 -8.29 -5.92 9.07
CA GLY A 443 -8.51 -4.54 9.48
C GLY A 443 -9.99 -4.28 9.74
N LYS A 444 -10.28 -3.64 10.88
CA LYS A 444 -11.64 -3.20 11.22
C LYS A 444 -12.09 -2.08 10.26
N ILE A 445 -13.33 -2.15 9.79
CA ILE A 445 -14.01 -1.11 9.03
C ILE A 445 -15.02 -0.44 9.96
N THR A 446 -15.01 0.90 10.04
CA THR A 446 -15.94 1.65 10.86
C THR A 446 -16.45 2.88 10.13
N CYS A 447 -17.77 2.97 9.99
CA CYS A 447 -18.46 4.09 9.37
C CYS A 447 -19.26 4.86 10.45
N GLY A 448 -18.82 6.09 10.74
CA GLY A 448 -19.45 6.97 11.72
C GLY A 448 -20.73 7.65 11.21
N LYS A 449 -20.91 7.71 9.89
CA LYS A 449 -22.13 8.18 9.22
C LYS A 449 -22.66 7.11 8.25
N SER A 450 -23.74 7.45 7.56
CA SER A 450 -24.32 6.64 6.48
C SER A 450 -23.27 6.37 5.41
N CYS A 451 -23.02 5.09 5.10
CA CYS A 451 -22.08 4.67 4.08
C CYS A 451 -22.65 3.45 3.37
N ASP A 452 -22.62 3.45 2.04
CA ASP A 452 -23.21 2.37 1.24
C ASP A 452 -22.11 1.51 0.61
N ASP A 453 -22.48 0.32 0.14
CA ASP A 453 -21.59 -0.62 -0.55
C ASP A 453 -20.36 -0.96 0.28
N ILE A 454 -20.57 -1.70 1.37
CA ILE A 454 -19.51 -2.01 2.33
C ILE A 454 -19.22 -3.51 2.33
N GLY A 455 -17.96 -3.89 2.12
CA GLY A 455 -17.53 -5.27 2.31
C GLY A 455 -16.16 -5.46 2.94
N GLY A 456 -16.01 -6.59 3.62
CA GLY A 456 -14.72 -6.98 4.20
C GLY A 456 -13.64 -7.22 3.14
N ILE A 457 -14.03 -7.51 1.90
CA ILE A 457 -13.12 -7.63 0.75
C ILE A 457 -13.39 -6.50 -0.24
N ALA A 458 -14.61 -6.33 -0.73
CA ALA A 458 -14.94 -5.25 -1.64
C ALA A 458 -16.27 -4.56 -1.32
N GLY A 459 -16.39 -3.27 -1.63
CA GLY A 459 -17.66 -2.54 -1.55
C GLY A 459 -18.61 -3.01 -2.64
N GLU A 460 -18.63 -2.34 -3.79
CA GLU A 460 -19.20 -2.91 -5.01
C GLU A 460 -18.17 -3.77 -5.75
N PHE A 461 -18.61 -4.92 -6.28
CA PHE A 461 -17.75 -5.72 -7.15
C PHE A 461 -18.53 -6.52 -8.20
N ASN A 462 -18.09 -6.43 -9.45
CA ASN A 462 -18.52 -7.30 -10.54
C ASN A 462 -17.29 -7.99 -11.13
N GLY A 463 -17.38 -9.31 -11.36
CA GLY A 463 -16.23 -10.14 -11.74
C GLY A 463 -16.11 -11.40 -10.89
N THR A 464 -14.88 -11.89 -10.69
CA THR A 464 -14.64 -13.15 -9.96
C THR A 464 -13.93 -12.90 -8.64
N SER A 465 -14.58 -13.25 -7.52
CA SER A 465 -13.99 -13.17 -6.17
C SER A 465 -13.86 -14.56 -5.55
N TYR A 466 -12.64 -14.97 -5.19
CA TYR A 466 -12.46 -16.31 -4.63
C TYR A 466 -11.30 -16.52 -3.67
N ASN A 467 -11.44 -17.51 -2.79
CA ASN A 467 -10.45 -17.80 -1.74
C ASN A 467 -10.16 -16.57 -0.86
N CYS A 468 -11.17 -15.72 -0.64
CA CYS A 468 -11.02 -14.50 0.14
C CYS A 468 -11.58 -14.69 1.55
N SER A 469 -10.94 -14.07 2.55
CA SER A 469 -11.41 -14.14 3.93
C SER A 469 -11.45 -12.79 4.62
N ASN A 470 -12.55 -12.49 5.30
CA ASN A 470 -12.66 -11.36 6.20
C ASN A 470 -12.66 -11.82 7.66
N LYS A 471 -11.81 -11.20 8.48
CA LYS A 471 -11.76 -11.31 9.94
C LYS A 471 -11.93 -9.96 10.63
N GLY A 472 -11.90 -8.87 9.88
CA GLY A 472 -12.08 -7.53 10.41
C GLY A 472 -13.57 -7.26 10.64
N ASN A 473 -13.91 -6.71 11.80
CA ASN A 473 -15.29 -6.33 12.07
C ASN A 473 -15.69 -5.13 11.19
N ILE A 474 -16.94 -5.14 10.74
CA ILE A 474 -17.58 -4.08 9.97
C ILE A 474 -18.64 -3.46 10.89
N ASN A 475 -18.42 -2.20 11.28
CA ASN A 475 -19.29 -1.48 12.20
C ASN A 475 -19.88 -0.25 11.50
N VAL A 476 -21.19 -0.23 11.30
CA VAL A 476 -21.91 0.86 10.62
C VAL A 476 -22.85 1.54 11.61
N ALA A 477 -22.59 2.80 11.93
CA ALA A 477 -23.26 3.51 13.03
C ALA A 477 -24.58 4.18 12.66
N LYS A 478 -24.91 4.26 11.36
CA LYS A 478 -26.09 4.97 10.83
C LYS A 478 -26.73 4.18 9.69
N ASP A 479 -27.87 4.66 9.25
CA ASP A 479 -28.68 4.10 8.17
C ASP A 479 -27.85 4.04 6.89
N SER A 480 -27.84 2.89 6.23
CA SER A 480 -26.89 2.53 5.17
C SER A 480 -27.40 1.31 4.42
N GLU A 481 -26.89 1.06 3.22
CA GLU A 481 -27.35 -0.04 2.38
C GLU A 481 -26.18 -0.91 1.88
N PHE A 482 -26.50 -2.16 1.55
CA PHE A 482 -25.59 -3.11 0.89
C PHE A 482 -24.31 -3.41 1.68
N ILE A 483 -24.46 -4.15 2.78
CA ILE A 483 -23.36 -4.47 3.70
C ILE A 483 -23.10 -5.98 3.72
N GLY A 484 -21.92 -6.39 3.30
CA GLY A 484 -21.51 -7.80 3.27
C GLY A 484 -20.24 -8.09 4.07
N GLY A 485 -20.12 -9.27 4.66
CA GLY A 485 -18.85 -9.70 5.25
C GLY A 485 -17.72 -9.85 4.21
N ILE A 486 -18.05 -10.09 2.94
CA ILE A 486 -17.10 -10.20 1.83
C ILE A 486 -17.33 -9.10 0.78
N ILE A 487 -18.51 -9.02 0.17
CA ILE A 487 -18.87 -8.01 -0.85
C ILE A 487 -20.12 -7.26 -0.41
N GLY A 488 -20.12 -5.92 -0.45
CA GLY A 488 -21.31 -5.13 -0.16
C GLY A 488 -22.41 -5.34 -1.20
N ASN A 489 -22.08 -5.03 -2.44
CA ASN A 489 -23.02 -5.05 -3.56
C ASN A 489 -22.43 -5.73 -4.79
N THR A 490 -23.24 -6.54 -5.47
CA THR A 490 -22.88 -7.10 -6.76
C THR A 490 -24.11 -7.44 -7.60
N LEU A 491 -24.00 -7.19 -8.90
CA LEU A 491 -25.01 -7.58 -9.88
C LEU A 491 -24.62 -8.86 -10.62
N LYS A 492 -23.32 -9.10 -10.83
CA LYS A 492 -22.80 -10.15 -11.73
C LYS A 492 -21.60 -10.93 -11.17
N ALA A 493 -21.28 -10.82 -9.88
CA ALA A 493 -20.09 -11.51 -9.35
C ALA A 493 -20.25 -13.03 -9.25
N HIS A 494 -19.13 -13.72 -9.49
CA HIS A 494 -18.92 -15.10 -9.10
C HIS A 494 -18.09 -15.13 -7.81
N ILE A 495 -18.75 -15.42 -6.70
CA ILE A 495 -18.16 -15.49 -5.36
C ILE A 495 -17.99 -16.97 -4.98
N TYR A 496 -16.77 -17.41 -4.68
CA TYR A 496 -16.61 -18.79 -4.20
C TYR A 496 -15.40 -19.02 -3.29
N ASN A 497 -15.49 -20.05 -2.44
CA ASN A 497 -14.46 -20.35 -1.45
C ASN A 497 -14.17 -19.15 -0.52
N CYS A 498 -15.18 -18.35 -0.18
CA CYS A 498 -15.01 -17.16 0.65
C CYS A 498 -15.53 -17.36 2.07
N ALA A 499 -14.92 -16.67 3.02
CA ALA A 499 -15.17 -16.88 4.44
C ALA A 499 -15.26 -15.57 5.22
N ASN A 500 -16.39 -15.33 5.90
CA ASN A 500 -16.49 -14.24 6.86
C ASN A 500 -16.43 -14.75 8.31
N GLN A 501 -15.55 -14.15 9.09
CA GLN A 501 -15.36 -14.39 10.52
C GLN A 501 -15.49 -13.10 11.34
N GLY A 502 -15.39 -11.94 10.69
CA GLY A 502 -15.62 -10.65 11.34
C GLY A 502 -17.11 -10.39 11.53
N ASP A 503 -17.47 -9.71 12.60
CA ASP A 503 -18.86 -9.32 12.82
C ASP A 503 -19.27 -8.21 11.85
N VAL A 504 -20.48 -8.29 11.32
CA VAL A 504 -21.13 -7.29 10.48
C VAL A 504 -22.26 -6.68 11.30
N VAL A 505 -21.97 -5.56 11.97
CA VAL A 505 -22.89 -4.92 12.91
C VAL A 505 -23.35 -3.58 12.38
N THR A 506 -24.66 -3.43 12.24
CA THR A 506 -25.32 -2.26 11.66
C THR A 506 -26.33 -1.64 12.62
N TYR A 507 -26.89 -0.49 12.27
CA TYR A 507 -27.93 0.19 13.04
C TYR A 507 -29.33 -0.05 12.42
N ASN A 508 -29.75 0.82 11.49
CA ASN A 508 -30.99 0.72 10.71
C ASN A 508 -30.64 0.62 9.23
N SER A 509 -29.98 -0.47 8.85
CA SER A 509 -29.46 -0.65 7.49
C SER A 509 -30.25 -1.72 6.74
N SER A 510 -30.23 -1.66 5.43
CA SER A 510 -30.83 -2.65 4.52
C SER A 510 -29.76 -3.53 3.89
N ASP A 511 -30.17 -4.75 3.52
CA ASP A 511 -29.39 -5.70 2.72
C ASP A 511 -28.05 -6.07 3.34
N ILE A 512 -28.13 -6.87 4.41
CA ILE A 512 -26.99 -7.21 5.24
C ILE A 512 -26.73 -8.71 5.18
N GLY A 513 -25.57 -9.08 4.67
CA GLY A 513 -25.18 -10.48 4.52
C GLY A 513 -23.87 -10.83 5.21
N GLY A 514 -23.78 -12.05 5.74
CA GLY A 514 -22.51 -12.59 6.20
C GLY A 514 -21.47 -12.75 5.08
N ILE A 515 -21.89 -12.93 3.82
CA ILE A 515 -21.00 -12.94 2.65
C ILE A 515 -21.28 -11.75 1.75
N VAL A 516 -22.53 -11.56 1.33
CA VAL A 516 -22.92 -10.53 0.36
C VAL A 516 -24.14 -9.74 0.82
N GLY A 517 -24.10 -8.42 0.76
CA GLY A 517 -25.26 -7.59 1.11
C GLY A 517 -26.39 -7.74 0.09
N PHE A 518 -26.14 -7.25 -1.12
CA PHE A 518 -27.03 -7.35 -2.27
C PHE A 518 -26.43 -8.22 -3.38
N PHE A 519 -27.20 -9.20 -3.86
CA PHE A 519 -26.69 -10.22 -4.77
C PHE A 519 -27.59 -10.47 -5.99
N GLY A 520 -27.13 -9.99 -7.15
CA GLY A 520 -27.78 -10.18 -8.45
C GLY A 520 -28.83 -9.12 -8.77
N ALA A 521 -29.24 -9.00 -10.04
CA ALA A 521 -30.33 -8.12 -10.47
C ALA A 521 -31.37 -8.87 -11.31
N LEU A 522 -32.65 -8.52 -11.11
CA LEU A 522 -33.79 -9.00 -11.93
C LEU A 522 -33.83 -8.36 -13.34
N ALA A 523 -33.26 -7.17 -13.53
CA ALA A 523 -33.41 -6.33 -14.73
C ALA A 523 -32.39 -6.57 -15.85
N ILE A 524 -31.77 -7.76 -15.95
CA ILE A 524 -30.89 -8.13 -17.09
C ILE A 524 -31.74 -8.50 -18.34
N ILE A 525 -32.82 -7.76 -18.59
CA ILE A 525 -33.73 -8.00 -19.73
C ILE A 525 -33.26 -7.22 -20.97
N ASN A 526 -32.42 -6.18 -20.81
CA ASN A 526 -31.85 -5.38 -21.92
C ASN A 526 -30.31 -5.35 -21.94
N ASP A 527 -29.63 -6.30 -21.30
CA ASP A 527 -28.17 -6.39 -21.36
C ASP A 527 -27.73 -6.97 -22.72
N GLN A 528 -26.72 -6.36 -23.35
CA GLN A 528 -26.05 -6.87 -24.54
C GLN A 528 -25.27 -8.18 -24.26
N ASN A 529 -25.11 -8.56 -22.97
CA ASN A 529 -24.55 -9.84 -22.52
C ASN A 529 -25.49 -10.57 -21.53
N PRO A 530 -26.61 -11.15 -22.00
CA PRO A 530 -27.65 -11.78 -21.15
C PRO A 530 -27.22 -13.08 -20.41
N ASN A 531 -25.94 -13.47 -20.49
CA ASN A 531 -25.47 -14.79 -20.05
C ASN A 531 -24.73 -14.84 -18.70
N VAL A 532 -24.47 -13.70 -18.03
CA VAL A 532 -23.74 -13.71 -16.74
C VAL A 532 -24.71 -13.62 -15.56
N ILE A 533 -25.11 -14.79 -15.06
CA ILE A 533 -25.88 -14.93 -13.82
C ILE A 533 -24.91 -14.92 -12.64
N ALA A 534 -25.13 -14.05 -11.64
CA ALA A 534 -24.34 -14.03 -10.41
C ALA A 534 -24.35 -15.39 -9.71
N LYS A 535 -23.23 -15.80 -9.10
CA LYS A 535 -23.08 -17.11 -8.42
C LYS A 535 -22.38 -16.96 -7.07
N LEU A 536 -22.91 -17.62 -6.04
CA LEU A 536 -22.31 -17.69 -4.72
C LEU A 536 -22.22 -19.15 -4.29
N ASP A 537 -21.00 -19.68 -4.26
CA ASP A 537 -20.77 -21.11 -4.01
C ASP A 537 -19.70 -21.33 -2.94
N ASN A 538 -19.88 -22.37 -2.12
CA ASN A 538 -18.78 -22.88 -1.30
C ASN A 538 -18.25 -21.86 -0.28
N CYS A 539 -19.14 -21.08 0.35
CA CYS A 539 -18.79 -20.00 1.26
C CYS A 539 -19.28 -20.27 2.68
N TYR A 540 -18.75 -19.56 3.67
CA TYR A 540 -19.29 -19.63 5.03
C TYR A 540 -19.20 -18.34 5.83
N ASN A 541 -20.18 -18.14 6.70
CA ASN A 541 -20.17 -17.09 7.70
C ASN A 541 -20.18 -17.69 9.11
N ILE A 542 -19.30 -17.19 9.97
CA ILE A 542 -19.34 -17.46 11.42
C ILE A 542 -19.45 -16.19 12.28
N GLY A 543 -19.29 -15.00 11.67
CA GLY A 543 -19.43 -13.73 12.37
C GLY A 543 -20.89 -13.37 12.63
N VAL A 544 -21.15 -12.54 13.63
CA VAL A 544 -22.50 -11.98 13.89
C VAL A 544 -22.92 -11.09 12.73
N VAL A 545 -24.19 -11.12 12.34
CA VAL A 545 -24.72 -10.30 11.23
C VAL A 545 -26.00 -9.58 11.67
N GLY A 546 -26.02 -8.26 11.52
CA GLY A 546 -27.23 -7.45 11.53
C GLY A 546 -27.25 -6.32 12.55
N GLY A 547 -28.45 -5.84 12.88
CA GLY A 547 -28.66 -4.58 13.60
C GLY A 547 -30.10 -4.37 14.07
N LYS A 548 -30.30 -3.51 15.08
CA LYS A 548 -31.58 -3.37 15.81
C LYS A 548 -32.77 -2.99 14.91
N GLY A 549 -32.58 -2.07 13.97
CA GLY A 549 -33.63 -1.65 13.03
C GLY A 549 -33.36 -2.09 11.61
N SER A 550 -32.47 -3.06 11.43
CA SER A 550 -32.00 -3.47 10.11
C SER A 550 -32.91 -4.49 9.45
N CYS A 551 -32.86 -4.56 8.12
CA CYS A 551 -33.70 -5.45 7.32
C CYS A 551 -32.95 -6.22 6.26
N ASN A 552 -33.61 -7.24 5.70
CA ASN A 552 -33.03 -8.15 4.71
C ASN A 552 -31.69 -8.71 5.23
N VAL A 553 -31.75 -9.35 6.40
CA VAL A 553 -30.56 -9.79 7.12
C VAL A 553 -30.38 -11.29 6.94
N GLY A 554 -29.31 -11.70 6.25
CA GLY A 554 -29.01 -13.11 6.00
C GLY A 554 -27.64 -13.55 6.45
N GLY A 555 -27.53 -14.80 6.90
CA GLY A 555 -26.24 -15.39 7.24
C GLY A 555 -25.27 -15.52 6.07
N ILE A 556 -25.76 -15.59 4.83
CA ILE A 556 -24.95 -15.62 3.62
C ILE A 556 -25.25 -14.38 2.76
N ALA A 557 -26.51 -14.19 2.36
CA ALA A 557 -26.92 -13.07 1.51
C ALA A 557 -28.02 -12.24 2.18
N GLY A 558 -27.92 -10.91 2.14
CA GLY A 558 -28.98 -10.03 2.64
C GLY A 558 -30.22 -10.12 1.75
N GLU A 559 -30.14 -9.51 0.58
CA GLU A 559 -31.10 -9.67 -0.52
C GLU A 559 -30.47 -10.43 -1.70
N SER A 560 -31.23 -11.38 -2.27
CA SER A 560 -30.72 -12.35 -3.23
C SER A 560 -31.68 -12.56 -4.41
N TYR A 561 -31.18 -12.26 -5.61
CA TYR A 561 -31.80 -12.50 -6.92
C TYR A 561 -31.19 -13.68 -7.68
N ALA A 562 -30.18 -14.32 -7.09
CA ALA A 562 -29.53 -15.50 -7.63
C ALA A 562 -29.33 -16.57 -6.55
N ARG A 563 -29.05 -17.80 -6.98
CA ARG A 563 -28.93 -18.95 -6.10
C ARG A 563 -27.58 -18.98 -5.37
N SER A 564 -27.64 -19.16 -4.05
CA SER A 564 -26.48 -19.55 -3.23
C SER A 564 -26.38 -21.07 -3.11
N SER A 565 -25.18 -21.64 -3.26
CA SER A 565 -24.96 -23.07 -3.12
C SER A 565 -23.82 -23.46 -2.17
N ASN A 566 -23.93 -24.64 -1.57
CA ASN A 566 -22.90 -25.29 -0.77
C ASN A 566 -22.27 -24.40 0.32
N SER A 567 -23.11 -23.59 0.96
CA SER A 567 -22.65 -22.55 1.88
C SER A 567 -23.31 -22.70 3.25
N TYR A 568 -22.66 -22.23 4.30
CA TYR A 568 -23.26 -22.34 5.64
C TYR A 568 -23.05 -21.13 6.54
N ASN A 569 -24.00 -20.94 7.45
CA ASN A 569 -23.92 -19.92 8.49
C ASN A 569 -23.97 -20.54 9.89
N THR A 570 -23.10 -20.09 10.78
CA THR A 570 -23.21 -20.35 12.23
C THR A 570 -23.29 -19.07 13.07
N GLY A 571 -23.09 -17.92 12.45
CA GLY A 571 -23.19 -16.61 13.09
C GLY A 571 -24.61 -16.30 13.54
N MET A 572 -24.74 -15.55 14.64
CA MET A 572 -26.03 -15.02 15.07
C MET A 572 -26.50 -13.95 14.08
N ILE A 573 -27.75 -14.06 13.64
CA ILE A 573 -28.37 -13.17 12.67
C ILE A 573 -29.50 -12.43 13.36
N SER A 574 -29.47 -11.10 13.33
CA SER A 574 -30.50 -10.28 13.97
C SER A 574 -30.96 -9.10 13.13
N GLY A 575 -32.27 -8.88 13.07
CA GLY A 575 -32.87 -7.77 12.35
C GLY A 575 -34.33 -7.56 12.72
N LYS A 576 -34.94 -6.50 12.19
CA LYS A 576 -36.33 -6.13 12.43
C LYS A 576 -37.30 -6.89 11.51
N PHE A 577 -36.97 -7.04 10.23
CA PHE A 577 -37.79 -7.76 9.24
C PHE A 577 -36.92 -8.51 8.23
N LEU A 578 -37.48 -9.58 7.64
CA LEU A 578 -36.84 -10.44 6.64
C LEU A 578 -35.46 -10.95 7.07
N VAL A 579 -35.44 -11.69 8.18
CA VAL A 579 -34.24 -12.29 8.79
C VAL A 579 -34.15 -13.76 8.42
N GLY A 580 -33.02 -14.22 7.88
CA GLY A 580 -32.87 -15.63 7.49
C GLY A 580 -31.50 -16.23 7.81
N GLY A 581 -31.49 -17.53 8.05
CA GLY A 581 -30.25 -18.26 8.37
C GLY A 581 -29.25 -18.28 7.21
N ILE A 582 -29.75 -18.24 5.96
CA ILE A 582 -28.94 -18.15 4.73
C ILE A 582 -29.25 -16.85 3.99
N VAL A 583 -30.50 -16.64 3.60
CA VAL A 583 -30.95 -15.46 2.83
C VAL A 583 -31.97 -14.69 3.65
N GLY A 584 -31.81 -13.37 3.78
CA GLY A 584 -32.81 -12.50 4.39
C GLY A 584 -34.06 -12.40 3.52
N ARG A 585 -33.91 -11.74 2.36
CA ARG A 585 -34.95 -11.61 1.33
C ARG A 585 -34.54 -12.31 0.04
N GLY A 586 -35.38 -13.23 -0.42
CA GLY A 586 -35.25 -13.83 -1.76
C GLY A 586 -36.32 -13.26 -2.68
N THR A 587 -35.97 -12.90 -3.92
CA THR A 587 -36.94 -12.47 -4.93
C THR A 587 -37.43 -13.66 -5.76
N LEU A 588 -38.75 -13.64 -6.02
CA LEU A 588 -39.57 -14.80 -6.41
C LEU A 588 -39.23 -15.33 -7.81
N GLY A 589 -38.83 -16.61 -7.84
CA GLY A 589 -38.64 -17.47 -9.01
C GLY A 589 -38.00 -18.77 -8.54
N ASP A 590 -38.57 -19.94 -8.88
CA ASP A 590 -38.21 -21.25 -8.30
C ASP A 590 -36.72 -21.63 -8.47
N ASN A 591 -36.00 -20.96 -9.36
CA ASN A 591 -34.58 -21.18 -9.62
C ASN A 591 -33.62 -20.52 -8.61
N ASN A 592 -34.09 -19.60 -7.75
CA ASN A 592 -33.24 -18.79 -6.85
C ASN A 592 -33.13 -19.32 -5.40
N THR A 593 -33.81 -20.43 -5.08
CA THR A 593 -33.75 -21.04 -3.73
C THR A 593 -32.35 -21.57 -3.40
N PRO A 594 -31.78 -21.24 -2.21
CA PRO A 594 -30.48 -21.77 -1.79
C PRO A 594 -30.43 -23.30 -1.79
N SER A 595 -29.29 -23.87 -2.18
CA SER A 595 -29.15 -25.32 -2.30
C SER A 595 -27.90 -25.88 -1.68
N TYR A 596 -28.03 -27.01 -0.99
CA TYR A 596 -26.95 -27.54 -0.16
C TYR A 596 -26.43 -26.47 0.83
N CYS A 597 -27.32 -25.58 1.27
CA CYS A 597 -27.02 -24.51 2.20
C CYS A 597 -27.53 -24.86 3.59
N TYR A 598 -26.73 -24.56 4.61
CA TYR A 598 -26.96 -25.05 5.96
C TYR A 598 -26.81 -23.94 7.01
N TYR A 599 -27.68 -23.90 8.01
CA TYR A 599 -27.55 -22.91 9.08
C TYR A 599 -27.80 -23.49 10.47
N LEU A 600 -27.14 -22.91 11.46
CA LEU A 600 -27.20 -23.36 12.84
C LEU A 600 -28.60 -23.13 13.43
N MET A 601 -29.17 -24.17 14.04
CA MET A 601 -30.45 -24.07 14.74
C MET A 601 -30.39 -22.99 15.84
N GLY A 602 -31.38 -22.09 15.83
CA GLY A 602 -31.46 -20.97 16.78
C GLY A 602 -30.57 -19.78 16.43
N CYS A 603 -29.96 -19.74 15.24
CA CYS A 603 -29.08 -18.63 14.86
C CYS A 603 -29.80 -17.37 14.38
N THR A 604 -31.11 -17.40 14.20
CA THR A 604 -31.89 -16.25 13.74
C THR A 604 -32.72 -15.67 14.88
N ARG A 605 -32.71 -14.34 14.98
CA ARG A 605 -33.48 -13.59 15.98
C ARG A 605 -34.11 -12.36 15.34
N MET A 606 -35.42 -12.23 15.44
CA MET A 606 -36.08 -10.96 15.09
C MET A 606 -36.12 -10.03 16.31
N ILE A 607 -35.97 -8.73 16.07
CA ILE A 607 -35.98 -7.68 17.08
C ILE A 607 -37.16 -6.75 16.80
N ASN A 608 -38.16 -6.74 17.69
CA ASN A 608 -39.37 -5.92 17.56
C ASN A 608 -39.99 -5.97 16.15
N PRO A 609 -40.39 -7.17 15.68
CA PRO A 609 -40.91 -7.31 14.33
C PRO A 609 -42.14 -6.44 14.14
N MET A 610 -42.20 -5.79 12.97
CA MET A 610 -43.46 -5.29 12.47
C MET A 610 -44.20 -6.52 11.93
N TYR A 611 -45.44 -6.73 12.33
CA TYR A 611 -46.28 -7.89 11.97
C TYR A 611 -45.90 -9.23 12.64
N ASN A 612 -46.67 -10.28 12.32
CA ASN A 612 -46.46 -11.67 12.76
C ASN A 612 -45.41 -12.40 11.90
N ASP A 613 -44.42 -11.67 11.37
CA ASP A 613 -43.37 -12.24 10.55
C ASP A 613 -42.61 -13.33 11.31
N THR A 614 -42.05 -14.28 10.58
CA THR A 614 -41.14 -15.28 11.15
C THR A 614 -39.85 -15.31 10.34
N PRO A 615 -38.73 -15.76 10.94
CA PRO A 615 -37.49 -15.89 10.20
C PRO A 615 -37.66 -16.75 8.95
N ASN A 616 -37.03 -16.32 7.86
CA ASN A 616 -37.01 -17.02 6.61
C ASN A 616 -36.34 -18.41 6.77
N LYS A 617 -36.99 -19.44 6.21
CA LYS A 617 -36.59 -20.86 6.29
C LYS A 617 -35.84 -21.35 5.04
N LEU A 618 -35.33 -20.46 4.20
CA LEU A 618 -34.52 -20.82 3.04
C LEU A 618 -33.18 -21.47 3.47
N GLY A 619 -33.05 -22.78 3.21
CA GLY A 619 -31.89 -23.59 3.56
C GLY A 619 -32.21 -24.72 4.53
N THR A 620 -31.22 -25.52 4.90
CA THR A 620 -31.39 -26.66 5.82
C THR A 620 -30.88 -26.31 7.22
N VAL A 621 -31.77 -26.30 8.21
CA VAL A 621 -31.41 -26.17 9.63
C VAL A 621 -30.59 -27.39 10.07
N MET A 622 -29.52 -27.17 10.84
CA MET A 622 -28.81 -28.26 11.54
C MET A 622 -28.46 -27.89 12.98
N SER A 623 -28.48 -28.90 13.85
CA SER A 623 -28.05 -28.74 15.24
C SER A 623 -26.54 -28.51 15.33
N LYS A 624 -26.10 -27.88 16.42
CA LYS A 624 -24.68 -27.68 16.75
C LYS A 624 -23.88 -28.99 16.69
N LYS A 625 -24.46 -30.07 17.23
CA LYS A 625 -23.87 -31.43 17.22
C LYS A 625 -23.61 -31.92 15.79
N LEU A 626 -24.59 -31.78 14.89
CA LEU A 626 -24.46 -32.24 13.51
C LEU A 626 -23.47 -31.38 12.71
N MET A 627 -23.51 -30.06 12.87
CA MET A 627 -22.59 -29.15 12.17
C MET A 627 -21.13 -29.35 12.60
N LYS A 628 -20.87 -29.60 13.88
CA LYS A 628 -19.53 -29.91 14.43
C LYS A 628 -19.10 -31.36 14.25
N SER A 629 -20.00 -32.23 13.81
CA SER A 629 -19.66 -33.60 13.41
C SER A 629 -19.12 -33.64 11.97
N ASN A 630 -18.67 -34.82 11.55
CA ASN A 630 -18.24 -35.08 10.18
C ASN A 630 -19.39 -35.03 9.15
N VAL A 631 -20.66 -34.94 9.59
CA VAL A 631 -21.85 -34.97 8.71
C VAL A 631 -21.87 -33.77 7.75
N LEU A 632 -21.80 -32.54 8.27
CA LEU A 632 -21.81 -31.35 7.42
C LEU A 632 -20.62 -31.34 6.47
N LYS A 633 -19.41 -31.63 6.96
CA LYS A 633 -18.19 -31.72 6.14
C LYS A 633 -18.34 -32.71 4.99
N LYS A 634 -18.92 -33.90 5.25
CA LYS A 634 -19.20 -34.90 4.20
C LYS A 634 -20.16 -34.35 3.15
N LYS A 635 -21.29 -33.76 3.57
CA LYS A 635 -22.27 -33.17 2.63
C LYS A 635 -21.64 -32.09 1.74
N LEU A 636 -20.86 -31.18 2.35
CA LEU A 636 -20.19 -30.10 1.62
C LEU A 636 -19.14 -30.63 0.62
N ASN A 637 -18.36 -31.64 1.00
CA ASN A 637 -17.37 -32.24 0.10
C ASN A 637 -18.01 -33.09 -1.01
N SER A 638 -19.12 -33.76 -0.72
CA SER A 638 -19.89 -34.49 -1.75
C SER A 638 -20.44 -33.55 -2.81
N TRP A 639 -20.88 -32.35 -2.43
CA TRP A 639 -21.25 -31.31 -3.41
C TRP A 639 -20.05 -30.91 -4.27
N VAL A 640 -18.88 -30.64 -3.66
CA VAL A 640 -17.65 -30.28 -4.39
C VAL A 640 -17.24 -31.38 -5.38
N GLN A 641 -17.31 -32.65 -4.99
CA GLN A 641 -17.01 -33.80 -5.86
C GLN A 641 -17.98 -33.89 -7.04
N LYS A 642 -19.29 -33.75 -6.79
CA LYS A 642 -20.33 -33.86 -7.84
C LYS A 642 -20.30 -32.72 -8.85
N HIS A 643 -19.97 -31.52 -8.42
CA HIS A 643 -19.92 -30.35 -9.29
C HIS A 643 -18.55 -30.19 -9.98
N ASN A 644 -17.66 -31.19 -9.79
CA ASN A 644 -16.50 -31.53 -10.61
C ASN A 644 -15.69 -30.36 -11.20
N VAL A 645 -15.12 -29.51 -10.35
CA VAL A 645 -14.16 -28.50 -10.82
C VAL A 645 -12.94 -28.43 -9.92
N LYS A 646 -11.74 -28.45 -10.54
CA LYS A 646 -10.46 -28.03 -9.92
C LYS A 646 -10.49 -26.61 -9.28
N LYS A 647 -11.62 -25.90 -9.42
CA LYS A 647 -11.90 -24.53 -8.95
C LYS A 647 -12.31 -24.46 -7.47
N TYR A 648 -12.98 -25.48 -6.93
CA TYR A 648 -13.49 -25.43 -5.54
C TYR A 648 -12.55 -26.11 -4.55
N SER A 649 -12.42 -25.50 -3.38
CA SER A 649 -11.60 -26.01 -2.28
C SER A 649 -12.34 -27.09 -1.47
N SER A 650 -11.61 -28.12 -1.03
CA SER A 650 -12.17 -29.13 -0.10
C SER A 650 -12.40 -28.55 1.29
N TRP A 651 -13.44 -29.03 1.97
CA TRP A 651 -13.76 -28.71 3.35
C TRP A 651 -12.97 -29.58 4.32
N SER A 652 -12.39 -28.94 5.32
CA SER A 652 -11.71 -29.56 6.46
C SER A 652 -12.42 -29.24 7.76
N GLN A 653 -12.04 -29.92 8.84
CA GLN A 653 -12.63 -29.74 10.16
C GLN A 653 -11.60 -30.14 11.22
N GLY A 654 -11.58 -29.43 12.35
CA GLY A 654 -10.60 -29.60 13.42
C GLY A 654 -10.76 -28.50 14.47
N SER A 655 -9.72 -28.15 15.21
CA SER A 655 -9.80 -27.13 16.26
C SER A 655 -10.07 -25.70 15.76
N LYS A 656 -9.83 -25.42 14.47
CA LYS A 656 -10.16 -24.12 13.85
C LYS A 656 -11.68 -23.92 13.78
N ASN A 657 -12.11 -22.66 13.78
CA ASN A 657 -13.52 -22.27 13.71
C ASN A 657 -14.40 -23.00 14.73
N ASP A 658 -13.92 -23.21 15.97
CA ASP A 658 -14.68 -23.87 17.03
C ASP A 658 -15.26 -25.25 16.61
N GLY A 659 -14.50 -26.02 15.81
CA GLY A 659 -14.95 -27.34 15.36
C GLY A 659 -15.90 -27.33 14.16
N TYR A 660 -16.32 -26.17 13.66
CA TYR A 660 -17.08 -26.09 12.42
C TYR A 660 -16.17 -26.34 11.21
N PRO A 661 -16.73 -26.84 10.08
CA PRO A 661 -15.98 -27.00 8.85
C PRO A 661 -15.31 -25.70 8.40
N TYR A 662 -14.22 -25.79 7.65
CA TYR A 662 -13.55 -24.62 7.09
C TYR A 662 -12.88 -24.99 5.77
N LEU A 663 -12.70 -24.01 4.91
CA LEU A 663 -12.08 -24.19 3.60
C LEU A 663 -10.57 -24.38 3.74
N LYS A 664 -10.01 -25.45 3.14
CA LYS A 664 -8.56 -25.55 2.94
C LYS A 664 -8.16 -24.62 1.79
N LEU A 665 -7.32 -23.63 2.06
CA LEU A 665 -6.75 -22.78 1.01
C LEU A 665 -5.99 -23.65 -0.01
N ILE A 666 -6.43 -23.65 -1.26
CA ILE A 666 -5.61 -24.13 -2.38
C ILE A 666 -4.65 -22.99 -2.74
N ILE A 667 -3.51 -22.92 -2.07
CA ILE A 667 -2.42 -22.07 -2.54
C ILE A 667 -1.64 -22.90 -3.56
N LYS A 668 -2.00 -22.79 -4.84
CA LYS A 668 -1.05 -23.14 -5.90
C LYS A 668 -0.02 -22.01 -5.94
N ILE A 669 1.10 -22.22 -5.27
CA ILE A 669 2.30 -21.43 -5.50
C ILE A 669 2.82 -21.91 -6.85
N ASN A 670 2.52 -21.17 -7.93
CA ASN A 670 3.26 -21.28 -9.18
C ASN A 670 4.30 -20.17 -9.21
#